data_AF-A0A3D1KJ57-F1
#
_entry.id   AF-A0A3D1KJ57-F1
#
_cell.length_a   1.000
_cell.length_b   1.000
_cell.length_c   1.000
_cell.angle_alpha   90.00
_cell.angle_beta   90.00
_cell.angle_gamma   90.00
#
_symmetry.space_group_name_H-M   'P 1'
#
loop_
_entity.id
_entity.type
_entity.pdbx_description
1 polymer ?
#
loop_
_entity_poly.entity_id
_entity_poly.type
_entity_poly.pdbx_seq_one_letter_code
_entity_poly.pdbx_strand_id
1 'polypeptide(L)'
;MSFCRQLQSKYRFLLAILAGVFLFVPAIAKAESYWKPSLRYNYQYTTTYSSTVNQISLPNGGETWEAGQNYNINYTYAAGNSVDAVSLYLQTYGVTAEQLIAYRITVDTQTGTGSYLWTIPQDLGDKYQSFKIIVRAYKNGSEVGNDTSDNYFSIVPLGQTAAVPLAANLNSSELKLKIIIPSGAENLKIGDAVTIKWQSQNLSAINIGYTTGVDQPVEWILKNYVVHPNQKRGSWRWTVPSGAWPNVYYKLYLFGERAGVGAATSYSDDFFTVTLDGSGKLGADLEQPGNTTSGEKLTLNWSQSNVETVNLYYTAYPAGLASQWQAIVQNYAVNIDQQRSTYQWPVPANLPAGYYAIRLDSYRGNNQLKSFYSPNYGWIGPGAEDQKIMPLVRPDALAINLSAEIIPVNVVKISWLSPADLVGQKLTLDYGRTLNYGRTLPVTIYDTAGSTTLEKLIPGYTYHYRFRGTSQTTADAQFLMPGAVDRLGYYITNSTDNSLAVKLTWESNWDQFDVYFCQSNCGVNSLSSWTKVESALADYGWLGSNSLFKNQSAYYQIVPADIADGFLSGAGERVLVTNPGNLITVVPSRREPTRIINDKKIFEKYKGKILLRSETDGAAFYLNPRTRYLTYLGRPAEGYVIFREQAVGATNADLAKIPVGLGFSTGVDSDKDGLPDTLEEALGTNELREDTDGDGYTDRLELKNNYSPILPFIKSSINRDLVRRVGGQILLQAEGRGQMWYVNPADGRRYLITEPADVLRLWQRFGVGVTGKSWVAFK
;
A
#
# COMPACT_ATOMS: atom_id res chain seq x y z
N MET A 1 -30.61 26.50 -74.62
CA MET A 1 -30.27 26.53 -76.06
C MET A 1 -28.76 26.62 -76.20
N SER A 2 -28.21 26.31 -77.38
CA SER A 2 -26.75 26.36 -77.62
C SER A 2 -26.24 27.77 -77.90
N PHE A 3 -24.95 28.00 -77.61
CA PHE A 3 -24.04 28.96 -78.25
C PHE A 3 -24.44 30.44 -78.43
N CYS A 4 -23.71 31.34 -77.74
CA CYS A 4 -22.62 32.15 -78.35
C CYS A 4 -22.57 33.64 -77.95
N ARG A 5 -21.55 34.04 -77.16
CA ARG A 5 -20.72 35.27 -77.23
C ARG A 5 -19.79 35.31 -75.99
N GLN A 6 -18.45 35.34 -76.14
CA GLN A 6 -17.54 36.51 -76.33
C GLN A 6 -17.35 37.35 -75.04
N LEU A 7 -16.16 37.89 -74.69
CA LEU A 7 -14.74 37.55 -75.00
C LEU A 7 -13.82 38.43 -74.08
N GLN A 8 -12.49 38.38 -74.29
CA GLN A 8 -11.41 39.22 -73.71
C GLN A 8 -10.92 38.85 -72.29
N SER A 9 -9.61 38.89 -71.97
CA SER A 9 -8.40 39.09 -72.81
C SER A 9 -7.17 38.31 -72.27
N LYS A 10 -6.07 38.31 -73.05
CA LYS A 10 -4.85 37.49 -72.88
C LYS A 10 -3.75 38.22 -72.05
N TYR A 11 -2.55 37.59 -72.02
CA TYR A 11 -1.18 38.10 -71.72
C TYR A 11 -0.62 37.79 -70.31
N ARG A 12 0.64 37.35 -70.11
CA ARG A 12 1.65 36.72 -71.02
C ARG A 12 2.88 36.19 -70.20
N PHE A 13 3.47 35.03 -70.59
CA PHE A 13 4.89 34.61 -70.40
C PHE A 13 5.42 34.46 -68.93
N LEU A 14 6.64 33.95 -68.62
CA LEU A 14 7.84 33.57 -69.43
C LEU A 14 8.58 32.34 -68.81
N LEU A 15 9.10 31.41 -69.64
CA LEU A 15 10.34 30.55 -69.61
C LEU A 15 11.08 30.17 -68.27
N ALA A 16 12.01 29.21 -68.14
CA ALA A 16 12.80 28.27 -68.99
C ALA A 16 13.55 27.27 -68.04
N ILE A 17 14.29 26.18 -68.35
CA ILE A 17 14.52 25.17 -69.42
C ILE A 17 15.87 24.46 -69.07
N LEU A 18 16.05 23.14 -69.30
CA LEU A 18 17.29 22.31 -69.14
C LEU A 18 17.86 22.13 -67.70
N ALA A 19 18.56 21.06 -67.27
CA ALA A 19 18.79 19.66 -67.71
C ALA A 19 19.54 18.89 -66.56
N GLY A 20 19.71 17.55 -66.50
CA GLY A 20 19.16 16.42 -67.29
C GLY A 20 20.05 15.14 -67.28
N VAL A 21 19.42 13.95 -67.43
CA VAL A 21 19.98 12.67 -68.00
C VAL A 21 20.97 11.80 -67.16
N PHE A 22 20.43 10.73 -66.53
CA PHE A 22 20.90 9.30 -66.46
C PHE A 22 22.34 8.93 -65.98
N LEU A 23 22.67 7.80 -65.30
CA LEU A 23 22.03 6.46 -65.08
C LEU A 23 22.59 5.72 -63.80
N PHE A 24 21.83 4.72 -63.29
CA PHE A 24 22.24 3.47 -62.57
C PHE A 24 22.74 3.37 -61.08
N VAL A 25 21.96 2.60 -60.27
CA VAL A 25 22.27 1.76 -59.05
C VAL A 25 22.76 2.44 -57.73
N PRO A 26 22.72 1.80 -56.51
CA PRO A 26 22.00 2.44 -55.38
C PRO A 26 22.72 2.53 -54.00
N ALA A 27 22.48 3.61 -53.24
CA ALA A 27 22.62 3.63 -51.77
C ALA A 27 21.89 4.81 -51.07
N ILE A 28 21.10 4.49 -50.04
CA ILE A 28 20.92 5.16 -48.71
C ILE A 28 21.05 6.70 -48.62
N ALA A 29 19.95 7.42 -48.27
CA ALA A 29 19.84 8.28 -47.05
C ALA A 29 18.49 9.07 -46.89
N LYS A 30 17.92 9.01 -45.66
CA LYS A 30 17.12 10.01 -44.90
C LYS A 30 16.00 10.90 -45.52
N ALA A 31 14.77 10.64 -45.01
CA ALA A 31 13.95 11.55 -44.15
C ALA A 31 12.85 12.52 -44.70
N GLU A 32 11.67 12.36 -44.08
CA GLU A 32 10.66 13.35 -43.61
C GLU A 32 9.63 14.10 -44.52
N SER A 33 8.35 13.78 -44.24
CA SER A 33 7.15 14.66 -44.19
C SER A 33 6.40 15.09 -45.48
N TYR A 34 5.08 14.84 -45.55
CA TYR A 34 3.96 15.82 -45.66
C TYR A 34 2.54 15.20 -45.93
N TRP A 35 1.54 15.66 -45.17
CA TRP A 35 0.07 15.80 -45.38
C TRP A 35 -0.80 15.00 -46.42
N LYS A 36 -1.89 14.39 -45.90
CA LYS A 36 -3.36 14.50 -46.22
C LYS A 36 -3.84 14.91 -47.65
N PRO A 37 -4.99 14.39 -48.18
CA PRO A 37 -6.34 14.55 -47.57
C PRO A 37 -7.34 13.38 -47.76
N SER A 38 -8.48 13.27 -47.03
CA SER A 38 -9.76 13.97 -47.32
C SER A 38 -10.94 13.20 -46.65
N LEU A 39 -12.22 13.62 -46.57
CA LEU A 39 -12.90 14.93 -46.40
C LEU A 39 -14.38 14.70 -45.95
N ARG A 40 -14.81 15.21 -44.79
CA ARG A 40 -16.20 15.63 -44.47
C ARG A 40 -16.17 16.80 -43.46
N TYR A 41 -17.23 17.61 -43.45
CA TYR A 41 -17.27 18.97 -42.89
C TYR A 41 -16.94 19.07 -41.39
N ASN A 42 -15.91 19.87 -41.07
CA ASN A 42 -15.79 20.58 -39.79
C ASN A 42 -16.52 21.93 -39.88
N TYR A 43 -17.26 22.30 -38.84
CA TYR A 43 -17.38 23.71 -38.43
C TYR A 43 -16.45 23.92 -37.23
N GLN A 44 -15.22 24.38 -37.49
CA GLN A 44 -14.35 24.93 -36.46
C GLN A 44 -14.18 26.42 -36.70
N TYR A 45 -14.74 27.23 -35.79
CA TYR A 45 -14.47 28.66 -35.72
C TYR A 45 -13.15 28.89 -34.97
N THR A 46 -12.02 28.58 -35.62
CA THR A 46 -10.70 28.92 -35.11
C THR A 46 -10.40 30.39 -35.42
N THR A 47 -11.06 31.29 -34.71
CA THR A 47 -10.83 32.73 -34.85
C THR A 47 -9.56 33.12 -34.09
N THR A 48 -8.47 33.39 -34.81
CA THR A 48 -7.24 33.93 -34.23
C THR A 48 -7.48 35.37 -33.79
N TYR A 49 -7.85 35.58 -32.53
CA TYR A 49 -8.04 36.92 -31.98
C TYR A 49 -6.70 37.62 -31.76
N SER A 50 -6.62 38.89 -32.16
CA SER A 50 -5.59 39.80 -31.62
C SER A 50 -5.85 39.96 -30.12
N SER A 51 -4.87 39.63 -29.28
CA SER A 51 -5.04 39.51 -27.84
C SER A 51 -5.49 40.84 -27.21
N THR A 52 -6.75 40.91 -26.81
CA THR A 52 -7.31 42.02 -26.02
C THR A 52 -7.38 41.71 -24.51
N VAL A 53 -6.87 40.56 -24.08
CA VAL A 53 -6.37 40.33 -22.71
C VAL A 53 -4.85 40.43 -22.80
N ASN A 54 -4.22 41.15 -21.87
CA ASN A 54 -2.78 41.44 -21.94
C ASN A 54 -1.96 40.62 -20.93
N GLN A 55 -2.45 40.44 -19.71
CA GLN A 55 -1.79 39.64 -18.66
C GLN A 55 -2.70 39.40 -17.45
N ILE A 56 -2.67 38.19 -16.88
CA ILE A 56 -3.06 37.84 -15.51
C ILE A 56 -1.92 38.23 -14.56
N SER A 57 -2.23 39.01 -13.52
CA SER A 57 -1.25 39.48 -12.54
C SER A 57 -1.36 38.80 -11.16
N LEU A 58 -2.48 38.13 -10.87
CA LEU A 58 -2.65 37.30 -9.68
C LEU A 58 -3.79 36.27 -9.89
N PRO A 59 -3.62 34.98 -9.57
CA PRO A 59 -2.34 34.30 -9.30
C PRO A 59 -1.57 34.13 -10.61
N ASN A 60 -0.24 34.16 -10.55
CA ASN A 60 0.60 34.00 -11.73
C ASN A 60 1.71 32.93 -11.58
N GLY A 61 1.99 32.43 -10.37
CA GLY A 61 2.89 31.29 -10.19
C GLY A 61 3.47 31.13 -8.79
N GLY A 62 3.39 29.90 -8.26
CA GLY A 62 4.04 29.51 -7.00
C GLY A 62 3.30 29.94 -5.73
N GLU A 63 2.17 30.66 -5.84
CA GLU A 63 1.37 31.02 -4.68
C GLU A 63 0.79 29.78 -4.00
N THR A 64 0.48 29.90 -2.71
CA THR A 64 -0.27 28.89 -1.94
C THR A 64 -1.50 29.58 -1.35
N TRP A 65 -2.69 29.13 -1.73
CA TRP A 65 -3.98 29.72 -1.39
C TRP A 65 -4.81 28.77 -0.52
N GLU A 66 -5.46 29.30 0.50
CA GLU A 66 -6.32 28.53 1.42
C GLU A 66 -7.73 28.31 0.84
N ALA A 67 -8.15 27.05 0.81
CA ALA A 67 -9.50 26.70 0.37
C ALA A 67 -10.56 27.23 1.36
N GLY A 68 -11.57 27.93 0.86
CA GLY A 68 -12.60 28.61 1.69
C GLY A 68 -12.32 30.07 2.00
N GLN A 69 -11.13 30.60 1.68
CA GLN A 69 -10.84 32.04 1.78
C GLN A 69 -11.22 32.78 0.48
N ASN A 70 -11.20 34.12 0.56
CA ASN A 70 -11.42 35.01 -0.59
C ASN A 70 -10.08 35.55 -1.12
N TYR A 71 -9.80 35.35 -2.40
CA TYR A 71 -8.63 35.92 -3.08
C TYR A 71 -9.05 36.69 -4.34
N ASN A 72 -8.34 37.76 -4.67
CA ASN A 72 -8.57 38.49 -5.92
C ASN A 72 -7.84 37.83 -7.08
N ILE A 73 -8.59 37.49 -8.14
CA ILE A 73 -8.03 37.18 -9.45
C ILE A 73 -7.89 38.52 -10.20
N ASN A 74 -6.66 38.94 -10.50
CA ASN A 74 -6.35 40.23 -11.13
C ASN A 74 -5.86 40.03 -12.57
N TYR A 75 -6.41 40.81 -13.51
CA TYR A 75 -6.14 40.68 -14.94
C TYR A 75 -6.23 42.02 -15.67
N THR A 76 -5.62 42.10 -16.85
CA THR A 76 -5.52 43.31 -17.67
C THR A 76 -6.01 43.07 -19.09
N TYR A 77 -6.61 44.08 -19.72
CA TYR A 77 -7.22 44.00 -21.04
C TYR A 77 -7.09 45.31 -21.82
N ALA A 78 -7.27 45.25 -23.14
CA ALA A 78 -7.18 46.41 -24.02
C ALA A 78 -8.28 47.44 -23.70
N ALA A 79 -7.88 48.59 -23.18
CA ALA A 79 -8.77 49.71 -22.90
C ALA A 79 -9.42 50.28 -24.18
N GLY A 80 -10.52 51.03 -24.02
CA GLY A 80 -11.16 51.76 -25.12
C GLY A 80 -12.31 51.00 -25.79
N ASN A 81 -13.24 50.46 -25.00
CA ASN A 81 -14.44 49.74 -25.48
C ASN A 81 -14.22 48.40 -26.21
N SER A 82 -12.97 47.94 -26.35
CA SER A 82 -12.57 46.68 -27.01
C SER A 82 -13.07 45.41 -26.32
N VAL A 83 -13.33 45.47 -25.02
CA VAL A 83 -13.89 44.39 -24.18
C VAL A 83 -15.12 44.93 -23.43
N ASP A 84 -16.14 44.10 -23.20
CA ASP A 84 -17.27 44.43 -22.31
C ASP A 84 -17.55 43.37 -21.23
N ALA A 85 -17.10 42.12 -21.39
CA ALA A 85 -17.25 41.10 -20.35
C ALA A 85 -16.07 40.11 -20.31
N VAL A 86 -15.88 39.45 -19.16
CA VAL A 86 -14.84 38.45 -18.91
C VAL A 86 -15.41 37.20 -18.23
N SER A 87 -14.92 36.02 -18.61
CA SER A 87 -15.17 34.75 -17.90
C SER A 87 -13.85 34.19 -17.35
N LEU A 88 -13.93 33.53 -16.19
CA LEU A 88 -12.81 33.02 -15.43
C LEU A 88 -12.95 31.51 -15.24
N TYR A 89 -11.86 30.76 -15.39
CA TYR A 89 -11.82 29.30 -15.27
C TYR A 89 -10.60 28.83 -14.46
N LEU A 90 -10.73 27.68 -13.81
CA LEU A 90 -9.69 26.96 -13.09
C LEU A 90 -9.32 25.70 -13.88
N GLN A 91 -8.04 25.47 -14.12
CA GLN A 91 -7.52 24.20 -14.65
C GLN A 91 -6.73 23.49 -13.54
N THR A 92 -6.93 22.18 -13.39
CA THR A 92 -6.20 21.34 -12.41
C THR A 92 -5.04 20.63 -13.11
N TYR A 93 -3.88 20.50 -12.45
CA TYR A 93 -2.74 19.80 -13.02
C TYR A 93 -3.08 18.34 -13.40
N GLY A 94 -2.63 17.91 -14.58
CA GLY A 94 -2.97 16.60 -15.14
C GLY A 94 -4.41 16.45 -15.66
N VAL A 95 -5.25 17.50 -15.58
CA VAL A 95 -6.66 17.46 -15.98
C VAL A 95 -6.93 18.49 -17.08
N THR A 96 -7.38 18.04 -18.25
CA THR A 96 -7.69 18.90 -19.40
C THR A 96 -9.02 19.64 -19.27
N ALA A 97 -9.91 19.19 -18.38
CA ALA A 97 -11.20 19.83 -18.13
C ALA A 97 -11.03 21.12 -17.29
N GLU A 98 -11.66 22.18 -17.76
CA GLU A 98 -11.69 23.49 -17.09
C GLU A 98 -12.95 23.64 -16.24
N GLN A 99 -12.79 24.10 -14.99
CA GLN A 99 -13.89 24.42 -14.09
C GLN A 99 -14.20 25.92 -14.18
N LEU A 100 -15.42 26.27 -14.59
CA LEU A 100 -15.90 27.66 -14.62
C LEU A 100 -15.93 28.25 -13.20
N ILE A 101 -15.19 29.35 -12.98
CA ILE A 101 -15.20 30.15 -11.75
C ILE A 101 -16.31 31.21 -11.83
N ALA A 102 -16.35 31.95 -12.94
CA ALA A 102 -17.29 33.04 -13.17
C ALA A 102 -17.54 33.25 -14.67
N TYR A 103 -18.75 33.68 -15.04
CA TYR A 103 -19.19 33.78 -16.43
C TYR A 103 -19.64 35.20 -16.75
N ARG A 104 -19.05 35.80 -17.81
CA ARG A 104 -19.45 37.10 -18.39
C ARG A 104 -19.63 38.22 -17.35
N ILE A 105 -18.68 38.34 -16.43
CA ILE A 105 -18.53 39.50 -15.54
C ILE A 105 -18.39 40.74 -16.42
N THR A 106 -19.28 41.74 -16.30
CA THR A 106 -19.13 43.02 -17.00
C THR A 106 -17.90 43.77 -16.47
N VAL A 107 -17.10 44.34 -17.37
CA VAL A 107 -15.87 45.08 -17.01
C VAL A 107 -15.97 46.55 -17.41
N ASP A 108 -15.20 47.43 -16.74
CA ASP A 108 -15.12 48.84 -17.09
C ASP A 108 -14.36 48.99 -18.42
N THR A 109 -15.01 49.60 -19.40
CA THR A 109 -14.48 49.67 -20.77
C THR A 109 -13.36 50.71 -20.95
N GLN A 110 -13.04 51.49 -19.92
CA GLN A 110 -12.06 52.59 -19.94
C GLN A 110 -10.80 52.28 -19.10
N THR A 111 -10.88 51.45 -18.06
CA THR A 111 -9.75 51.21 -17.13
C THR A 111 -8.67 50.25 -17.65
N GLY A 112 -8.99 49.36 -18.60
CA GLY A 112 -8.09 48.31 -19.09
C GLY A 112 -7.64 47.28 -18.03
N THR A 113 -8.30 47.25 -16.86
CA THR A 113 -7.88 46.47 -15.68
C THR A 113 -9.10 45.93 -14.94
N GLY A 114 -9.01 44.69 -14.47
CA GLY A 114 -10.10 43.99 -13.80
C GLY A 114 -9.62 43.16 -12.61
N SER A 115 -10.51 43.01 -11.65
CA SER A 115 -10.31 42.21 -10.45
C SER A 115 -11.61 41.47 -10.11
N TYR A 116 -11.50 40.22 -9.68
CA TYR A 116 -12.63 39.41 -9.24
C TYR A 116 -12.31 38.72 -7.92
N LEU A 117 -13.10 39.02 -6.88
CA LEU A 117 -12.97 38.40 -5.56
C LEU A 117 -13.57 36.99 -5.60
N TRP A 118 -12.70 35.98 -5.71
CA TRP A 118 -13.07 34.57 -5.75
C TRP A 118 -13.03 33.95 -4.34
N THR A 119 -14.19 33.51 -3.84
CA THR A 119 -14.27 32.56 -2.72
C THR A 119 -13.88 31.16 -3.20
N ILE A 120 -12.74 30.65 -2.75
CA ILE A 120 -12.24 29.34 -3.19
C ILE A 120 -13.11 28.23 -2.59
N PRO A 121 -13.63 27.26 -3.38
CA PRO A 121 -14.31 26.08 -2.85
C PRO A 121 -13.41 25.26 -1.90
N GLN A 122 -13.93 24.94 -0.71
CA GLN A 122 -13.15 24.25 0.34
C GLN A 122 -12.60 22.88 -0.11
N ASP A 123 -13.32 22.17 -0.98
CA ASP A 123 -12.99 20.82 -1.46
C ASP A 123 -11.84 20.75 -2.48
N LEU A 124 -11.29 21.91 -2.88
CA LEU A 124 -10.05 22.00 -3.64
C LEU A 124 -8.80 21.81 -2.75
N GLY A 125 -8.88 22.21 -1.48
CA GLY A 125 -7.77 22.08 -0.51
C GLY A 125 -7.52 20.65 -0.07
N ASP A 126 -8.59 19.85 0.06
CA ASP A 126 -8.58 18.46 0.56
C ASP A 126 -7.70 17.50 -0.28
N LYS A 127 -7.19 17.94 -1.44
CA LYS A 127 -6.45 17.12 -2.42
C LYS A 127 -5.01 17.61 -2.67
N TYR A 128 -4.59 18.73 -2.08
CA TYR A 128 -3.24 19.32 -2.22
C TYR A 128 -2.74 19.52 -3.66
N GLN A 129 -3.64 19.78 -4.62
CA GLN A 129 -3.28 19.85 -6.04
C GLN A 129 -2.71 21.22 -6.47
N SER A 130 -2.18 21.25 -7.69
CA SER A 130 -1.70 22.47 -8.34
C SER A 130 -2.63 22.87 -9.48
N PHE A 131 -2.78 24.17 -9.70
CA PHE A 131 -3.82 24.76 -10.53
C PHE A 131 -3.30 25.93 -11.39
N LYS A 132 -4.02 26.26 -12.47
CA LYS A 132 -3.84 27.48 -13.29
C LYS A 132 -5.18 28.22 -13.41
N ILE A 133 -5.12 29.55 -13.55
CA ILE A 133 -6.29 30.37 -13.89
C ILE A 133 -6.26 30.69 -15.39
N ILE A 134 -7.43 30.62 -16.03
CA ILE A 134 -7.64 31.00 -17.43
C ILE A 134 -8.66 32.14 -17.47
N VAL A 135 -8.35 33.21 -18.19
CA VAL A 135 -9.20 34.39 -18.38
C VAL A 135 -9.61 34.48 -19.84
N ARG A 136 -10.91 34.62 -20.13
CA ARG A 136 -11.44 34.83 -21.49
C ARG A 136 -12.22 36.14 -21.56
N ALA A 137 -11.87 37.02 -22.48
CA ALA A 137 -12.52 38.31 -22.69
C ALA A 137 -13.47 38.29 -23.89
N TYR A 138 -14.52 39.09 -23.80
CA TYR A 138 -15.65 39.10 -24.73
C TYR A 138 -16.05 40.52 -25.14
N LYS A 139 -16.56 40.64 -26.37
CA LYS A 139 -17.17 41.84 -26.93
C LYS A 139 -18.48 41.49 -27.62
N ASN A 140 -19.57 42.16 -27.27
CA ASN A 140 -20.90 41.99 -27.89
C ASN A 140 -21.36 40.53 -28.01
N GLY A 141 -20.95 39.66 -27.07
CA GLY A 141 -21.26 38.22 -27.09
C GLY A 141 -20.12 37.32 -27.62
N SER A 142 -19.31 37.78 -28.57
CA SER A 142 -18.16 37.03 -29.12
C SER A 142 -16.94 37.07 -28.19
N GLU A 143 -16.09 36.04 -28.23
CA GLU A 143 -14.75 36.11 -27.59
C GLU A 143 -13.86 37.08 -28.37
N VAL A 144 -12.89 37.71 -27.71
CA VAL A 144 -11.92 38.66 -28.33
C VAL A 144 -10.49 38.49 -27.81
N GLY A 145 -10.24 37.51 -26.94
CA GLY A 145 -8.91 37.20 -26.42
C GLY A 145 -9.01 36.31 -25.18
N ASN A 146 -7.93 35.60 -24.88
CA ASN A 146 -7.79 34.85 -23.63
C ASN A 146 -6.33 34.81 -23.19
N ASP A 147 -6.14 34.48 -21.91
CA ASP A 147 -4.84 34.41 -21.24
C ASP A 147 -4.86 33.31 -20.16
N THR A 148 -3.70 32.84 -19.70
CA THR A 148 -3.55 31.77 -18.70
C THR A 148 -2.35 32.03 -17.80
N SER A 149 -2.53 31.96 -16.47
CA SER A 149 -1.51 32.28 -15.47
C SER A 149 -0.18 31.55 -15.76
N ASP A 150 0.94 32.26 -15.77
CA ASP A 150 2.23 31.81 -16.32
C ASP A 150 2.65 30.43 -15.78
N ASN A 151 2.64 30.26 -14.45
CA ASN A 151 2.92 29.00 -13.77
C ASN A 151 1.72 28.51 -12.95
N TYR A 152 1.87 27.34 -12.31
CA TYR A 152 0.90 26.77 -11.40
C TYR A 152 1.01 27.38 -9.99
N PHE A 153 -0.13 27.47 -9.30
CA PHE A 153 -0.24 27.76 -7.86
C PHE A 153 -0.85 26.55 -7.12
N SER A 154 -0.74 26.51 -5.80
CA SER A 154 -1.31 25.45 -4.96
C SER A 154 -2.57 25.92 -4.23
N ILE A 155 -3.55 25.02 -4.08
CA ILE A 155 -4.65 25.21 -3.11
C ILE A 155 -4.51 24.17 -2.01
N VAL A 156 -4.55 24.63 -0.76
CA VAL A 156 -4.33 23.82 0.46
C VAL A 156 -5.52 23.94 1.42
N PRO A 157 -5.67 23.03 2.40
CA PRO A 157 -6.75 23.11 3.40
C PRO A 157 -6.77 24.44 4.17
N LEU A 158 -7.97 24.86 4.57
CA LEU A 158 -8.18 26.06 5.39
C LEU A 158 -7.31 26.04 6.66
N GLY A 159 -6.59 27.11 6.93
CA GLY A 159 -5.65 27.22 8.06
C GLY A 159 -4.24 26.66 7.80
N GLN A 160 -3.94 26.12 6.61
CA GLN A 160 -2.56 25.79 6.22
C GLN A 160 -1.97 26.87 5.31
N THR A 161 -0.84 27.44 5.73
CA THR A 161 -0.07 28.44 4.96
C THR A 161 1.32 27.94 4.53
N ALA A 162 1.66 26.70 4.87
CA ALA A 162 2.95 26.10 4.54
C ALA A 162 3.04 25.81 3.03
N ALA A 163 4.15 26.22 2.40
CA ALA A 163 4.40 25.93 1.00
C ALA A 163 4.50 24.41 0.74
N VAL A 164 3.70 23.92 -0.21
CA VAL A 164 3.70 22.53 -0.66
C VAL A 164 4.33 22.39 -2.05
N PRO A 165 5.14 21.34 -2.31
CA PRO A 165 5.70 21.09 -3.63
C PRO A 165 4.61 20.98 -4.72
N LEU A 166 4.71 21.86 -5.73
CA LEU A 166 3.81 21.86 -6.88
C LEU A 166 3.85 20.50 -7.59
N ALA A 167 2.67 19.93 -7.86
CA ALA A 167 2.56 18.66 -8.58
C ALA A 167 3.19 18.75 -9.99
N ALA A 168 3.13 19.93 -10.61
CA ALA A 168 3.77 20.21 -11.90
C ALA A 168 5.31 20.15 -11.90
N ASN A 169 5.94 20.16 -10.73
CA ASN A 169 7.39 20.17 -10.55
C ASN A 169 7.91 18.84 -9.97
N LEU A 170 7.06 17.81 -9.86
CA LEU A 170 7.39 16.52 -9.23
C LEU A 170 7.30 15.36 -10.24
N ASN A 171 8.25 14.45 -10.13
CA ASN A 171 8.25 13.16 -10.83
C ASN A 171 7.73 12.05 -9.90
N SER A 172 7.19 10.96 -10.47
CA SER A 172 6.75 9.79 -9.72
C SER A 172 7.86 9.17 -8.86
N SER A 173 9.11 9.24 -9.30
CA SER A 173 10.30 8.78 -8.58
C SER A 173 10.64 9.60 -7.32
N GLU A 174 10.11 10.82 -7.19
CA GLU A 174 10.28 11.69 -6.02
C GLU A 174 9.25 11.42 -4.91
N LEU A 175 8.26 10.57 -5.20
CA LEU A 175 7.32 10.04 -4.22
C LEU A 175 8.02 8.93 -3.43
N LYS A 176 8.19 9.11 -2.11
CA LYS A 176 8.82 8.10 -1.26
C LYS A 176 7.83 7.57 -0.21
N LEU A 177 7.87 6.27 0.01
CA LEU A 177 7.10 5.56 1.04
C LEU A 177 7.94 4.40 1.58
N LYS A 178 8.11 4.29 2.90
CA LYS A 178 8.72 3.11 3.54
C LYS A 178 8.07 2.78 4.88
N ILE A 179 7.67 1.52 5.09
CA ILE A 179 7.29 0.99 6.41
C ILE A 179 8.52 0.93 7.32
N ILE A 180 8.35 1.33 8.60
CA ILE A 180 9.43 1.40 9.59
C ILE A 180 9.21 0.42 10.75
N ILE A 181 7.99 0.30 11.28
CA ILE A 181 7.59 -0.67 12.32
C ILE A 181 6.11 -1.07 12.10
N PRO A 182 5.70 -2.33 12.31
CA PRO A 182 6.55 -3.52 12.32
C PRO A 182 7.25 -3.70 10.96
N SER A 183 8.52 -4.12 11.01
CA SER A 183 9.40 -4.34 9.87
C SER A 183 9.50 -5.81 9.47
N GLY A 184 9.14 -6.74 10.35
CA GLY A 184 9.26 -8.18 10.14
C GLY A 184 9.97 -8.89 11.29
N ALA A 185 9.75 -10.19 11.40
CA ALA A 185 10.17 -11.10 12.47
C ALA A 185 9.58 -10.81 13.88
N GLU A 186 8.66 -9.85 14.03
CA GLU A 186 7.93 -9.67 15.28
C GLU A 186 6.86 -10.75 15.50
N ASN A 187 6.61 -11.10 16.77
CA ASN A 187 5.49 -11.94 17.17
C ASN A 187 4.39 -11.05 17.75
N LEU A 188 3.31 -10.84 16.99
CA LEU A 188 2.20 -10.00 17.42
C LEU A 188 1.14 -10.85 18.11
N LYS A 189 0.47 -10.28 19.12
CA LYS A 189 -0.58 -10.94 19.89
C LYS A 189 -1.97 -10.55 19.40
N ILE A 190 -2.85 -11.53 19.23
CA ILE A 190 -4.25 -11.31 18.84
C ILE A 190 -4.95 -10.43 19.88
N GLY A 191 -5.63 -9.39 19.41
CA GLY A 191 -6.32 -8.41 20.25
C GLY A 191 -5.44 -7.27 20.77
N ASP A 192 -4.12 -7.33 20.62
CA ASP A 192 -3.23 -6.24 21.06
C ASP A 192 -3.18 -5.09 20.04
N ALA A 193 -3.01 -3.87 20.53
CA ALA A 193 -3.01 -2.65 19.73
C ALA A 193 -1.58 -2.23 19.32
N VAL A 194 -1.18 -2.61 18.11
CA VAL A 194 0.14 -2.38 17.53
C VAL A 194 0.18 -1.02 16.81
N THR A 195 1.30 -0.29 16.91
CA THR A 195 1.46 0.99 16.19
C THR A 195 2.29 0.80 14.93
N ILE A 196 1.65 0.90 13.78
CA ILE A 196 2.30 0.94 12.46
C ILE A 196 2.93 2.32 12.29
N LYS A 197 4.18 2.38 11.85
CA LYS A 197 4.93 3.62 11.58
C LYS A 197 5.57 3.57 10.20
N TRP A 198 5.55 4.67 9.47
CA TRP A 198 6.14 4.81 8.13
C TRP A 198 6.86 6.14 7.95
N GLN A 199 7.67 6.20 6.89
CA GLN A 199 8.20 7.43 6.30
C GLN A 199 7.51 7.70 4.97
N SER A 200 7.29 8.97 4.65
CA SER A 200 6.60 9.44 3.44
C SER A 200 7.24 10.73 2.92
N GLN A 201 7.11 11.01 1.63
CA GLN A 201 7.48 12.30 1.05
C GLN A 201 6.74 12.53 -0.28
N ASN A 202 6.29 13.77 -0.51
CA ASN A 202 5.63 14.26 -1.73
C ASN A 202 4.27 13.59 -2.06
N LEU A 203 3.74 12.77 -1.14
CA LEU A 203 2.44 12.10 -1.25
C LEU A 203 1.31 12.98 -0.70
N SER A 204 0.08 12.76 -1.18
CA SER A 204 -1.14 13.39 -0.64
C SER A 204 -2.11 12.42 0.02
N ALA A 205 -2.03 11.12 -0.26
CA ALA A 205 -2.83 10.09 0.41
C ALA A 205 -2.07 8.76 0.54
N ILE A 206 -2.43 7.94 1.53
CA ILE A 206 -1.95 6.55 1.68
C ILE A 206 -3.07 5.56 2.04
N ASN A 207 -2.82 4.28 1.74
CA ASN A 207 -3.55 3.11 2.17
C ASN A 207 -2.60 2.21 2.98
N ILE A 208 -3.11 1.54 4.02
CA ILE A 208 -2.37 0.60 4.87
C ILE A 208 -3.14 -0.72 4.92
N GLY A 209 -2.46 -1.85 4.77
CA GLY A 209 -3.03 -3.18 4.88
C GLY A 209 -2.03 -4.21 5.38
N TYR A 210 -2.50 -5.44 5.54
CA TYR A 210 -1.67 -6.63 5.74
C TYR A 210 -2.07 -7.71 4.74
N THR A 211 -1.18 -8.65 4.49
CA THR A 211 -1.39 -9.74 3.53
C THR A 211 -0.56 -10.97 3.90
N THR A 212 -0.96 -12.16 3.47
CA THR A 212 -0.20 -13.41 3.67
C THR A 212 0.91 -13.62 2.63
N GLY A 213 1.07 -12.69 1.68
CA GLY A 213 2.14 -12.70 0.68
C GLY A 213 2.02 -11.54 -0.30
N VAL A 214 3.08 -11.25 -1.05
CA VAL A 214 3.17 -10.07 -1.94
C VAL A 214 2.07 -10.08 -3.03
N ASP A 215 1.68 -11.27 -3.48
CA ASP A 215 0.64 -11.50 -4.49
C ASP A 215 -0.73 -11.92 -3.88
N GLN A 216 -0.84 -11.97 -2.55
CA GLN A 216 -2.06 -12.38 -1.85
C GLN A 216 -2.98 -11.19 -1.59
N PRO A 217 -4.31 -11.38 -1.51
CA PRO A 217 -5.26 -10.30 -1.26
C PRO A 217 -4.89 -9.48 -0.03
N VAL A 218 -4.72 -8.17 -0.22
CA VAL A 218 -4.45 -7.24 0.88
C VAL A 218 -5.74 -7.02 1.67
N GLU A 219 -5.70 -7.42 2.94
CA GLU A 219 -6.68 -7.01 3.94
C GLU A 219 -6.35 -5.60 4.43
N TRP A 220 -7.28 -4.67 4.18
CA TRP A 220 -6.99 -3.24 4.33
C TRP A 220 -7.34 -2.74 5.73
N ILE A 221 -6.34 -2.25 6.43
CA ILE A 221 -6.43 -1.61 7.75
C ILE A 221 -6.96 -0.18 7.62
N LEU A 222 -6.54 0.53 6.56
CA LEU A 222 -6.85 1.94 6.32
C LEU A 222 -6.80 2.25 4.82
N LYS A 223 -7.66 3.15 4.34
CA LYS A 223 -7.63 3.68 2.97
C LYS A 223 -7.80 5.19 2.94
N ASN A 224 -7.35 5.81 1.86
CA ASN A 224 -7.50 7.22 1.52
C ASN A 224 -7.06 8.16 2.66
N TYR A 225 -6.07 7.76 3.44
CA TYR A 225 -5.58 8.55 4.56
C TYR A 225 -4.75 9.70 4.04
N VAL A 226 -5.33 10.90 4.07
CA VAL A 226 -4.69 12.13 3.64
C VAL A 226 -3.42 12.35 4.46
N VAL A 227 -2.30 12.55 3.76
CA VAL A 227 -1.00 12.89 4.32
C VAL A 227 -0.53 14.22 3.71
N HIS A 228 0.14 15.06 4.50
CA HIS A 228 0.63 16.33 4.00
C HIS A 228 1.89 16.10 3.13
N PRO A 229 2.09 16.76 1.97
CA PRO A 229 3.23 16.49 1.08
C PRO A 229 4.61 16.59 1.74
N ASN A 230 4.78 17.47 2.73
CA ASN A 230 6.03 17.63 3.50
C ASN A 230 6.15 16.64 4.69
N GLN A 231 5.14 15.80 4.95
CA GLN A 231 5.08 14.90 6.11
C GLN A 231 6.10 13.76 5.99
N LYS A 232 7.24 13.91 6.65
CA LYS A 232 8.34 12.93 6.62
C LYS A 232 8.05 11.60 7.33
N ARG A 233 7.12 11.58 8.30
CA ARG A 233 6.76 10.41 9.11
C ARG A 233 5.27 10.38 9.43
N GLY A 234 4.72 9.19 9.59
CA GLY A 234 3.35 8.99 10.09
C GLY A 234 3.20 7.72 10.90
N SER A 235 2.08 7.61 11.60
CA SER A 235 1.75 6.46 12.45
C SER A 235 0.25 6.17 12.46
N TRP A 236 -0.10 4.90 12.65
CA TRP A 236 -1.48 4.42 12.76
C TRP A 236 -1.57 3.30 13.81
N ARG A 237 -2.58 3.35 14.69
CA ARG A 237 -2.83 2.31 15.69
C ARG A 237 -3.76 1.26 15.10
N TRP A 238 -3.31 0.00 15.10
CA TRP A 238 -3.99 -1.15 14.51
C TRP A 238 -4.10 -2.27 15.54
N THR A 239 -5.33 -2.71 15.81
CA THR A 239 -5.59 -3.85 16.68
C THR A 239 -5.52 -5.14 15.87
N VAL A 240 -4.68 -6.09 16.29
CA VAL A 240 -4.50 -7.37 15.58
C VAL A 240 -5.84 -8.15 15.61
N PRO A 241 -6.45 -8.50 14.46
CA PRO A 241 -7.81 -9.03 14.42
C PRO A 241 -7.99 -10.33 15.20
N SER A 242 -9.12 -10.47 15.90
CA SER A 242 -9.51 -11.70 16.61
C SER A 242 -9.74 -12.92 15.70
N GLY A 243 -9.98 -12.68 14.40
CA GLY A 243 -10.05 -13.71 13.36
C GLY A 243 -8.75 -13.90 12.56
N ALA A 244 -7.62 -13.32 13.00
CA ALA A 244 -6.32 -13.61 12.41
C ALA A 244 -5.94 -15.08 12.71
N TRP A 245 -5.43 -15.79 11.70
CA TRP A 245 -5.15 -17.21 11.82
C TRP A 245 -3.81 -17.40 12.55
N PRO A 246 -3.78 -18.04 13.74
CA PRO A 246 -2.52 -18.33 14.39
C PRO A 246 -1.69 -19.30 13.54
N ASN A 247 -0.36 -19.16 13.60
CA ASN A 247 0.61 -19.87 12.76
C ASN A 247 0.60 -19.48 11.26
N VAL A 248 -0.03 -18.36 10.88
CA VAL A 248 0.11 -17.77 9.54
C VAL A 248 1.09 -16.60 9.57
N TYR A 249 1.94 -16.52 8.53
CA TYR A 249 2.88 -15.43 8.31
C TYR A 249 2.19 -14.27 7.59
N TYR A 250 2.42 -13.05 8.04
CA TYR A 250 1.82 -11.84 7.47
C TYR A 250 2.89 -10.78 7.14
N LYS A 251 2.71 -10.02 6.07
CA LYS A 251 3.42 -8.77 5.79
C LYS A 251 2.49 -7.59 5.91
N LEU A 252 3.02 -6.42 6.29
CA LEU A 252 2.33 -5.16 6.05
C LEU A 252 2.54 -4.70 4.61
N TYR A 253 1.57 -3.95 4.09
CA TYR A 253 1.62 -3.29 2.80
C TYR A 253 1.12 -1.85 2.91
N LEU A 254 1.86 -0.93 2.30
CA LEU A 254 1.54 0.47 2.15
C LEU A 254 1.51 0.83 0.67
N PHE A 255 0.49 1.58 0.27
CA PHE A 255 0.37 2.22 -1.03
C PHE A 255 0.12 3.71 -0.79
N GLY A 256 0.72 4.60 -1.56
CA GLY A 256 0.50 6.04 -1.44
C GLY A 256 0.56 6.75 -2.77
N GLU A 257 -0.19 7.83 -2.91
CA GLU A 257 -0.40 8.52 -4.18
C GLU A 257 -0.27 10.05 -4.09
N ARG A 258 0.05 10.64 -5.24
CA ARG A 258 0.11 12.08 -5.50
C ARG A 258 -0.60 12.36 -6.82
N ALA A 259 -1.76 13.01 -6.75
CA ALA A 259 -2.59 13.28 -7.91
C ALA A 259 -1.81 14.06 -9.00
N GLY A 260 -1.95 13.63 -10.26
CA GLY A 260 -1.19 14.15 -11.40
C GLY A 260 0.27 13.69 -11.51
N VAL A 261 0.84 13.05 -10.48
CA VAL A 261 2.28 12.69 -10.42
C VAL A 261 2.51 11.18 -10.42
N GLY A 262 1.76 10.41 -9.62
CA GLY A 262 1.90 8.95 -9.56
C GLY A 262 1.67 8.35 -8.17
N ALA A 263 2.26 7.19 -7.92
CA ALA A 263 2.16 6.45 -6.67
C ALA A 263 3.48 5.76 -6.27
N ALA A 264 3.62 5.47 -4.98
CA ALA A 264 4.72 4.72 -4.37
C ALA A 264 4.17 3.63 -3.45
N THR A 265 4.89 2.52 -3.30
CA THR A 265 4.47 1.38 -2.47
C THR A 265 5.60 0.91 -1.56
N SER A 266 5.25 0.20 -0.48
CA SER A 266 6.21 -0.40 0.45
C SER A 266 5.58 -1.63 1.12
N TYR A 267 6.38 -2.66 1.37
CA TYR A 267 6.02 -3.78 2.24
C TYR A 267 6.87 -3.74 3.52
N SER A 268 6.49 -4.49 4.56
CA SER A 268 7.43 -4.80 5.65
C SER A 268 8.61 -5.57 5.08
N ASP A 269 9.83 -5.33 5.59
CA ASP A 269 11.07 -5.91 5.06
C ASP A 269 11.03 -7.46 5.14
N ASP A 270 10.46 -8.01 6.23
CA ASP A 270 10.12 -9.44 6.37
C ASP A 270 8.68 -9.69 6.89
N PHE A 271 8.32 -10.95 7.14
CA PHE A 271 7.02 -11.36 7.69
C PHE A 271 7.01 -11.28 9.22
N PHE A 272 5.90 -10.83 9.80
CA PHE A 272 5.59 -11.00 11.24
C PHE A 272 4.68 -12.22 11.45
N THR A 273 4.64 -12.76 12.66
CA THR A 273 3.71 -13.83 13.05
C THR A 273 2.57 -13.28 13.91
N VAL A 274 1.45 -14.02 13.97
CA VAL A 274 0.34 -13.73 14.87
C VAL A 274 0.10 -14.92 15.80
N THR A 275 0.01 -14.64 17.10
CA THR A 275 -0.08 -15.60 18.21
C THR A 275 -1.16 -15.19 19.21
N LEU A 276 -1.61 -16.09 20.09
CA LEU A 276 -2.63 -15.75 21.11
C LEU A 276 -2.04 -15.06 22.35
N ASP A 277 -0.74 -15.21 22.58
CA ASP A 277 -0.05 -14.90 23.83
C ASP A 277 1.24 -14.06 23.64
N GLY A 278 1.74 -13.91 22.41
CA GLY A 278 2.96 -13.17 22.09
C GLY A 278 4.26 -13.94 22.34
N SER A 279 4.22 -15.19 22.83
CA SER A 279 5.42 -15.85 23.40
C SER A 279 6.45 -16.33 22.39
N GLY A 280 6.12 -16.40 21.09
CA GLY A 280 7.02 -16.84 20.02
C GLY A 280 7.45 -18.32 20.08
N LYS A 281 6.93 -19.10 21.04
CA LYS A 281 7.19 -20.53 21.20
C LYS A 281 5.95 -21.34 20.82
N LEU A 282 6.16 -22.46 20.13
CA LEU A 282 5.11 -23.40 19.74
C LEU A 282 5.51 -24.83 20.11
N GLY A 283 4.60 -25.54 20.77
CA GLY A 283 4.83 -26.89 21.27
C GLY A 283 5.61 -26.94 22.57
N ALA A 284 6.16 -28.12 22.90
CA ALA A 284 6.92 -28.37 24.12
C ALA A 284 8.35 -28.83 23.87
N ASP A 285 9.25 -28.46 24.79
CA ASP A 285 10.65 -28.89 24.85
C ASP A 285 10.90 -29.61 26.19
N LEU A 286 11.28 -30.89 26.10
CA LEU A 286 11.54 -31.79 27.25
C LEU A 286 12.87 -31.43 27.92
N GLU A 287 12.87 -31.34 29.25
CA GLU A 287 14.09 -31.18 30.04
C GLU A 287 14.83 -32.53 30.18
N GLN A 288 16.07 -32.51 30.67
CA GLN A 288 16.84 -33.73 30.86
C GLN A 288 16.17 -34.63 31.93
N PRO A 289 15.77 -35.88 31.61
CA PRO A 289 15.36 -36.85 32.62
C PRO A 289 16.52 -37.20 33.55
N GLY A 290 16.22 -37.37 34.84
CA GLY A 290 17.16 -37.88 35.83
C GLY A 290 17.32 -39.42 35.78
N ASN A 291 17.99 -39.95 36.80
CA ASN A 291 18.20 -41.39 36.98
C ASN A 291 17.28 -41.95 38.09
N THR A 292 16.93 -43.24 38.03
CA THR A 292 16.08 -43.92 39.03
C THR A 292 16.32 -45.44 39.03
N THR A 293 15.65 -46.22 39.89
CA THR A 293 15.62 -47.68 39.79
C THR A 293 14.29 -48.21 39.25
N SER A 294 14.28 -49.44 38.72
CA SER A 294 13.07 -50.07 38.17
C SER A 294 12.03 -50.33 39.27
N GLY A 295 10.81 -49.80 39.11
CA GLY A 295 9.75 -49.84 40.11
C GLY A 295 9.57 -48.54 40.91
N GLU A 296 10.51 -47.59 40.81
CA GLU A 296 10.37 -46.24 41.38
C GLU A 296 9.67 -45.27 40.39
N LYS A 297 9.61 -43.98 40.75
CA LYS A 297 9.02 -42.92 39.93
C LYS A 297 10.08 -41.97 39.38
N LEU A 298 10.13 -41.83 38.06
CA LEU A 298 10.95 -40.83 37.39
C LEU A 298 10.15 -39.56 37.11
N THR A 299 10.68 -38.41 37.52
CA THR A 299 10.10 -37.10 37.18
C THR A 299 10.54 -36.69 35.77
N LEU A 300 9.58 -36.40 34.90
CA LEU A 300 9.78 -35.86 33.55
C LEU A 300 9.22 -34.45 33.49
N ASN A 301 10.05 -33.45 33.17
CA ASN A 301 9.66 -32.05 33.07
C ASN A 301 9.78 -31.55 31.64
N TRP A 302 8.96 -30.57 31.26
CA TRP A 302 9.10 -29.85 30.00
C TRP A 302 8.65 -28.40 30.12
N SER A 303 9.14 -27.56 29.21
CA SER A 303 8.63 -26.21 28.97
C SER A 303 7.71 -26.23 27.76
N GLN A 304 6.62 -25.45 27.76
CA GLN A 304 5.59 -25.49 26.73
C GLN A 304 5.00 -24.11 26.42
N SER A 305 4.39 -24.00 25.24
CA SER A 305 3.44 -22.92 24.92
C SER A 305 2.39 -23.43 23.93
N ASN A 306 1.14 -23.00 24.10
CA ASN A 306 0.02 -23.27 23.18
C ASN A 306 -0.28 -24.78 22.98
N VAL A 307 -0.03 -25.60 24.01
CA VAL A 307 -0.26 -27.06 24.04
C VAL A 307 -1.51 -27.37 24.87
N GLU A 308 -2.34 -28.31 24.42
CA GLU A 308 -3.51 -28.82 25.17
C GLU A 308 -3.29 -30.26 25.68
N THR A 309 -2.61 -31.11 24.90
CA THR A 309 -2.24 -32.48 25.30
C THR A 309 -0.83 -32.85 24.87
N VAL A 310 -0.20 -33.77 25.61
CA VAL A 310 1.08 -34.40 25.25
C VAL A 310 1.01 -35.92 25.29
N ASN A 311 1.82 -36.57 24.46
CA ASN A 311 2.12 -37.99 24.50
C ASN A 311 3.61 -38.17 24.85
N LEU A 312 3.93 -39.03 25.81
CA LEU A 312 5.30 -39.35 26.21
C LEU A 312 5.63 -40.80 25.90
N TYR A 313 6.86 -41.09 25.48
CA TYR A 313 7.33 -42.41 25.09
C TYR A 313 8.77 -42.65 25.54
N TYR A 314 9.17 -43.91 25.73
CA TYR A 314 10.56 -44.33 25.97
C TYR A 314 11.06 -45.36 24.94
N THR A 315 12.38 -45.47 24.81
CA THR A 315 13.06 -46.61 24.17
C THR A 315 14.43 -46.84 24.81
N ALA A 316 14.93 -48.06 24.77
CA ALA A 316 16.27 -48.41 25.25
C ALA A 316 17.38 -47.91 24.31
N TYR A 317 18.60 -47.78 24.85
CA TYR A 317 19.82 -47.56 24.09
C TYR A 317 20.21 -48.81 23.25
N PRO A 318 20.71 -48.64 22.01
CA PRO A 318 20.79 -47.39 21.25
C PRO A 318 19.45 -47.05 20.59
N ALA A 319 19.01 -45.80 20.74
CA ALA A 319 17.82 -45.27 20.07
C ALA A 319 18.15 -44.86 18.62
N GLY A 320 17.35 -45.31 17.66
CA GLY A 320 17.50 -45.00 16.24
C GLY A 320 16.16 -44.95 15.50
N LEU A 321 16.23 -44.73 14.18
CA LEU A 321 15.06 -44.50 13.31
C LEU A 321 13.99 -45.62 13.37
N ALA A 322 14.41 -46.86 13.63
CA ALA A 322 13.52 -48.04 13.71
C ALA A 322 13.21 -48.50 15.16
N SER A 323 13.64 -47.76 16.19
CA SER A 323 13.37 -48.13 17.58
C SER A 323 11.88 -48.11 17.89
N GLN A 324 11.37 -49.20 18.48
CA GLN A 324 9.98 -49.25 18.92
C GLN A 324 9.79 -48.47 20.21
N TRP A 325 9.18 -47.29 20.08
CA TRP A 325 8.85 -46.38 21.18
C TRP A 325 7.65 -46.91 21.98
N GLN A 326 7.88 -47.26 23.25
CA GLN A 326 6.83 -47.70 24.17
C GLN A 326 6.21 -46.48 24.86
N ALA A 327 4.89 -46.44 25.00
CA ALA A 327 4.19 -45.29 25.57
C ALA A 327 4.37 -45.21 27.10
N ILE A 328 4.69 -44.02 27.60
CA ILE A 328 4.67 -43.65 29.02
C ILE A 328 3.26 -43.20 29.41
N VAL A 329 2.72 -42.25 28.66
CA VAL A 329 1.36 -41.74 28.80
C VAL A 329 0.90 -41.15 27.46
N GLN A 330 -0.41 -41.20 27.19
CA GLN A 330 -1.02 -40.64 25.98
C GLN A 330 -2.21 -39.76 26.36
N ASN A 331 -2.46 -38.73 25.55
CA ASN A 331 -3.48 -37.71 25.74
C ASN A 331 -3.41 -37.05 27.14
N TYR A 332 -2.20 -36.85 27.67
CA TYR A 332 -2.00 -36.21 28.96
C TYR A 332 -2.34 -34.72 28.82
N ALA A 333 -3.47 -34.31 29.39
CA ALA A 333 -3.93 -32.93 29.36
C ALA A 333 -2.99 -32.03 30.16
N VAL A 334 -2.59 -30.91 29.56
CA VAL A 334 -1.74 -29.89 30.18
C VAL A 334 -2.50 -28.57 30.25
N ASN A 335 -2.17 -27.73 31.23
CA ASN A 335 -2.73 -26.38 31.27
C ASN A 335 -2.03 -25.51 30.22
N ILE A 336 -2.81 -25.03 29.24
CA ILE A 336 -2.34 -24.20 28.13
C ILE A 336 -1.67 -22.89 28.59
N ASP A 337 -2.07 -22.37 29.76
CA ASP A 337 -1.54 -21.13 30.34
C ASP A 337 -0.24 -21.34 31.14
N GLN A 338 0.19 -22.59 31.37
CA GLN A 338 1.40 -22.90 32.14
C GLN A 338 2.61 -23.10 31.23
N GLN A 339 3.65 -22.26 31.37
CA GLN A 339 4.90 -22.36 30.59
C GLN A 339 5.77 -23.59 30.91
N ARG A 340 5.47 -24.32 31.99
CA ARG A 340 6.12 -25.57 32.39
C ARG A 340 5.08 -26.59 32.82
N SER A 341 5.37 -27.86 32.58
CA SER A 341 4.56 -28.99 33.08
C SER A 341 5.45 -30.19 33.42
N THR A 342 4.88 -31.13 34.17
CA THR A 342 5.59 -32.28 34.73
C THR A 342 4.71 -33.54 34.71
N TYR A 343 5.37 -34.69 34.62
CA TYR A 343 4.76 -36.02 34.73
C TYR A 343 5.62 -36.93 35.60
N GLN A 344 4.96 -37.72 36.45
CA GLN A 344 5.59 -38.74 37.29
C GLN A 344 5.44 -40.10 36.61
N TRP A 345 6.46 -40.58 35.92
CA TRP A 345 6.45 -41.89 35.26
C TRP A 345 6.71 -42.99 36.30
N PRO A 346 5.74 -43.89 36.60
CA PRO A 346 6.02 -45.12 37.32
C PRO A 346 6.83 -46.05 36.40
N VAL A 347 8.12 -46.23 36.68
CA VAL A 347 8.99 -47.08 35.88
C VAL A 347 8.60 -48.55 36.11
N PRO A 348 8.40 -49.37 35.06
CA PRO A 348 8.02 -50.76 35.24
C PRO A 348 9.03 -51.53 36.09
N ALA A 349 8.57 -52.27 37.10
CA ALA A 349 9.43 -53.02 38.02
C ALA A 349 10.26 -54.13 37.32
N ASN A 350 9.85 -54.55 36.13
CA ASN A 350 10.54 -55.51 35.28
C ASN A 350 11.35 -54.86 34.15
N LEU A 351 11.49 -53.52 34.11
CA LEU A 351 12.31 -52.85 33.10
C LEU A 351 13.80 -53.17 33.35
N PRO A 352 14.56 -53.69 32.36
CA PRO A 352 15.97 -54.02 32.55
C PRO A 352 16.83 -52.79 32.91
N ALA A 353 17.88 -53.01 33.69
CA ALA A 353 18.86 -51.97 33.98
C ALA A 353 19.54 -51.51 32.68
N GLY A 354 19.61 -50.20 32.44
CA GLY A 354 20.09 -49.65 31.17
C GLY A 354 19.84 -48.16 30.97
N TYR A 355 20.33 -47.65 29.84
CA TYR A 355 20.11 -46.28 29.39
C TYR A 355 18.87 -46.18 28.50
N TYR A 356 18.01 -45.18 28.75
CA TYR A 356 16.74 -44.98 28.06
C TYR A 356 16.58 -43.53 27.56
N ALA A 357 16.06 -43.38 26.34
CA ALA A 357 15.72 -42.09 25.74
C ALA A 357 14.21 -41.85 25.83
N ILE A 358 13.80 -40.58 25.93
CA ILE A 358 12.40 -40.15 26.06
C ILE A 358 12.00 -39.29 24.85
N ARG A 359 10.79 -39.46 24.33
CA ARG A 359 10.15 -38.58 23.33
C ARG A 359 8.89 -37.95 23.91
N LEU A 360 8.68 -36.67 23.62
CA LEU A 360 7.46 -35.91 23.88
C LEU A 360 6.87 -35.44 22.55
N ASP A 361 5.65 -35.87 22.24
CA ASP A 361 4.85 -35.32 21.12
C ASP A 361 3.76 -34.40 21.70
N SER A 362 3.67 -33.17 21.21
CA SER A 362 2.77 -32.12 21.71
C SER A 362 1.67 -31.78 20.71
N TYR A 363 0.45 -31.52 21.20
CA TYR A 363 -0.75 -31.38 20.38
C TYR A 363 -1.64 -30.21 20.82
N ARG A 364 -2.45 -29.71 19.88
CA ARG A 364 -3.59 -28.82 20.12
C ARG A 364 -4.81 -29.30 19.33
N GLY A 365 -5.90 -29.63 20.02
CA GLY A 365 -6.93 -30.53 19.49
C GLY A 365 -6.31 -31.78 18.88
N ASN A 366 -6.70 -32.12 17.65
CA ASN A 366 -6.14 -33.25 16.91
C ASN A 366 -4.84 -32.93 16.14
N ASN A 367 -4.34 -31.69 16.20
CA ASN A 367 -3.16 -31.26 15.43
C ASN A 367 -1.88 -31.43 16.24
N GLN A 368 -0.91 -32.17 15.70
CA GLN A 368 0.44 -32.27 16.28
C GLN A 368 1.23 -30.99 16.02
N LEU A 369 1.78 -30.40 17.08
CA LEU A 369 2.56 -29.16 17.04
C LEU A 369 4.06 -29.45 16.84
N LYS A 370 4.62 -30.32 17.68
CA LYS A 370 6.06 -30.58 17.77
C LYS A 370 6.36 -31.91 18.44
N SER A 371 7.34 -32.63 17.92
CA SER A 371 8.02 -33.74 18.60
C SER A 371 9.37 -33.27 19.14
N PHE A 372 9.70 -33.67 20.36
CA PHE A 372 10.95 -33.35 21.05
C PHE A 372 11.52 -34.61 21.73
N TYR A 373 12.84 -34.67 21.89
CA TYR A 373 13.55 -35.83 22.44
C TYR A 373 14.46 -35.40 23.61
N SER A 374 14.63 -36.27 24.61
CA SER A 374 15.55 -36.04 25.74
C SER A 374 16.98 -35.76 25.23
N PRO A 375 17.67 -34.69 25.68
CA PRO A 375 19.00 -34.34 25.17
C PRO A 375 20.06 -35.44 25.34
N ASN A 376 19.97 -36.19 26.45
CA ASN A 376 20.83 -37.32 26.78
C ASN A 376 19.96 -38.48 27.29
N TYR A 377 20.47 -39.71 27.24
CA TYR A 377 19.81 -40.86 27.87
C TYR A 377 19.77 -40.71 29.40
N GLY A 378 18.68 -41.14 30.04
CA GLY A 378 18.61 -41.33 31.50
C GLY A 378 18.94 -42.77 31.88
N TRP A 379 19.56 -42.99 33.04
CA TRP A 379 19.85 -44.33 33.55
C TRP A 379 18.72 -44.85 34.44
N ILE A 380 18.34 -46.10 34.22
CA ILE A 380 17.43 -46.86 35.08
C ILE A 380 18.19 -48.09 35.56
N GLY A 381 18.42 -48.22 36.87
CA GLY A 381 19.14 -49.38 37.42
C GLY A 381 19.72 -49.16 38.82
N PRO A 382 20.01 -50.25 39.57
CA PRO A 382 20.60 -50.15 40.90
C PRO A 382 22.05 -49.66 40.83
N GLY A 383 22.34 -48.60 41.58
CA GLY A 383 23.60 -47.86 41.47
C GLY A 383 23.57 -46.87 40.31
N ALA A 384 23.86 -45.60 40.61
CA ALA A 384 24.19 -44.63 39.58
C ALA A 384 25.70 -44.74 39.31
N GLU A 385 26.08 -45.40 38.20
CA GLU A 385 27.47 -45.37 37.75
C GLU A 385 27.88 -43.93 37.42
N ASP A 386 29.14 -43.58 37.73
CA ASP A 386 29.62 -42.21 37.64
C ASP A 386 29.53 -41.63 36.23
N GLN A 387 29.15 -40.35 36.18
CA GLN A 387 28.52 -39.70 35.04
C GLN A 387 29.32 -39.78 33.73
N LYS A 388 29.01 -40.77 32.90
CA LYS A 388 28.96 -40.54 31.46
C LYS A 388 27.59 -39.96 31.12
N ILE A 389 27.57 -38.65 30.94
CA ILE A 389 26.58 -38.03 30.06
C ILE A 389 26.81 -38.67 28.69
N MET A 390 26.01 -39.69 28.35
CA MET A 390 25.91 -40.21 27.00
C MET A 390 24.94 -39.30 26.27
N PRO A 391 25.42 -38.32 25.47
CA PRO A 391 24.52 -37.54 24.63
C PRO A 391 23.71 -38.51 23.77
N LEU A 392 22.53 -38.07 23.33
CA LEU A 392 21.85 -38.79 22.28
C LEU A 392 22.73 -38.69 21.02
N VAL A 393 23.60 -39.67 20.80
CA VAL A 393 24.42 -39.81 19.59
C VAL A 393 23.42 -40.03 18.47
N ARG A 394 23.05 -38.91 17.84
CA ARG A 394 22.11 -38.89 16.74
C ARG A 394 22.66 -39.82 15.67
N PRO A 395 21.90 -40.81 15.16
CA PRO A 395 22.13 -41.31 13.82
C PRO A 395 22.20 -40.06 12.94
N ASP A 396 23.32 -39.87 12.24
CA ASP A 396 23.93 -38.54 12.09
C ASP A 396 23.11 -37.49 11.30
N ALA A 397 23.69 -36.30 11.13
CA ALA A 397 23.21 -35.38 10.11
C ALA A 397 23.09 -36.13 8.76
N LEU A 398 22.01 -35.86 8.01
CA LEU A 398 21.79 -36.48 6.71
C LEU A 398 23.07 -36.33 5.87
N ALA A 399 23.67 -37.45 5.48
CA ALA A 399 24.97 -37.50 4.80
C ALA A 399 24.83 -37.14 3.30
N ILE A 400 24.18 -36.01 3.04
CA ILE A 400 23.82 -35.51 1.73
C ILE A 400 24.68 -34.27 1.45
N ASN A 401 25.65 -34.41 0.55
CA ASN A 401 26.43 -33.28 0.07
C ASN A 401 25.56 -32.45 -0.87
N LEU A 402 25.35 -31.18 -0.51
CA LEU A 402 24.49 -30.24 -1.23
C LEU A 402 25.29 -29.28 -2.10
N SER A 403 24.76 -28.96 -3.28
CA SER A 403 25.22 -27.82 -4.08
C SER A 403 24.04 -27.08 -4.74
N ALA A 404 24.24 -25.79 -4.99
CA ALA A 404 23.26 -24.93 -5.65
C ALA A 404 23.83 -24.45 -7.00
N GLU A 405 23.03 -24.58 -8.06
CA GLU A 405 23.33 -24.12 -9.42
C GLU A 405 22.17 -23.22 -9.88
N ILE A 406 22.45 -21.98 -10.29
CA ILE A 406 21.44 -21.06 -10.82
C ILE A 406 21.22 -21.40 -12.30
N ILE A 407 19.96 -21.59 -12.75
CA ILE A 407 19.67 -21.90 -14.16
C ILE A 407 19.05 -20.68 -14.87
N PRO A 408 17.84 -20.22 -14.50
CA PRO A 408 17.32 -18.89 -14.85
C PRO A 408 17.38 -17.92 -13.66
N VAL A 409 17.01 -16.68 -13.93
CA VAL A 409 16.62 -15.75 -12.86
C VAL A 409 15.39 -16.30 -12.12
N ASN A 410 15.40 -16.26 -10.78
CA ASN A 410 14.36 -16.79 -9.87
C ASN A 410 14.26 -18.32 -9.68
N VAL A 411 15.04 -19.17 -10.36
CA VAL A 411 15.08 -20.62 -10.09
C VAL A 411 16.52 -21.12 -9.84
N VAL A 412 16.70 -21.82 -8.72
CA VAL A 412 17.95 -22.52 -8.38
C VAL A 412 17.73 -24.03 -8.35
N LYS A 413 18.61 -24.76 -9.01
CA LYS A 413 18.72 -26.21 -8.93
C LYS A 413 19.54 -26.57 -7.71
N ILE A 414 18.90 -27.24 -6.75
CA ILE A 414 19.62 -27.90 -5.65
C ILE A 414 19.96 -29.31 -6.12
N SER A 415 21.26 -29.58 -6.26
CA SER A 415 21.80 -30.89 -6.59
C SER A 415 22.38 -31.55 -5.34
N TRP A 416 22.39 -32.88 -5.32
CA TRP A 416 22.90 -33.63 -4.18
C TRP A 416 23.63 -34.92 -4.55
N LEU A 417 24.53 -35.33 -3.67
CA LEU A 417 25.09 -36.68 -3.60
C LEU A 417 24.74 -37.26 -2.22
N SER A 418 24.14 -38.45 -2.21
CA SER A 418 23.61 -39.15 -1.04
C SER A 418 23.99 -40.64 -1.06
N PRO A 419 24.26 -41.27 0.09
CA PRO A 419 24.55 -42.70 0.15
C PRO A 419 23.34 -43.57 -0.23
N ALA A 420 23.62 -44.84 -0.59
CA ALA A 420 22.66 -45.74 -1.24
C ALA A 420 21.48 -46.18 -0.36
N ASP A 421 21.60 -46.04 0.96
CA ASP A 421 20.55 -46.32 1.95
C ASP A 421 19.45 -45.24 1.99
N LEU A 422 19.71 -44.05 1.44
CA LEU A 422 18.70 -42.99 1.29
C LEU A 422 17.86 -43.15 0.00
N VAL A 423 18.23 -44.06 -0.91
CA VAL A 423 17.48 -44.31 -2.15
C VAL A 423 16.10 -44.92 -1.85
N GLY A 424 15.06 -44.37 -2.48
CA GLY A 424 13.65 -44.66 -2.22
C GLY A 424 13.02 -43.82 -1.11
N GLN A 425 13.80 -43.08 -0.31
CA GLN A 425 13.27 -42.31 0.81
C GLN A 425 12.65 -40.96 0.39
N LYS A 426 11.68 -40.49 1.19
CA LYS A 426 11.07 -39.16 1.07
C LYS A 426 11.62 -38.23 2.15
N LEU A 427 12.26 -37.16 1.73
CA LEU A 427 12.83 -36.10 2.56
C LEU A 427 12.11 -34.78 2.30
N THR A 428 12.39 -33.77 3.12
CA THR A 428 11.92 -32.39 2.92
C THR A 428 13.12 -31.47 2.79
N LEU A 429 13.16 -30.63 1.76
CA LEU A 429 14.13 -29.55 1.59
C LEU A 429 13.56 -28.29 2.26
N ASP A 430 14.08 -27.91 3.43
CA ASP A 430 13.79 -26.63 4.08
C ASP A 430 14.62 -25.54 3.39
N TYR A 431 14.04 -24.38 3.04
CA TYR A 431 14.78 -23.26 2.42
C TYR A 431 14.15 -21.88 2.70
N GLY A 432 14.96 -20.81 2.74
CA GLY A 432 14.49 -19.42 2.80
C GLY A 432 15.56 -18.40 3.23
N ARG A 433 15.17 -17.12 3.38
CA ARG A 433 16.10 -15.99 3.59
C ARG A 433 16.71 -15.88 5.01
N THR A 434 16.40 -16.82 5.91
CA THR A 434 16.88 -16.85 7.29
C THR A 434 17.09 -18.30 7.76
N LEU A 435 17.82 -18.49 8.86
CA LEU A 435 18.07 -19.81 9.49
C LEU A 435 16.80 -20.49 10.07
N ASN A 436 15.62 -19.86 9.97
CA ASN A 436 14.33 -20.48 10.25
C ASN A 436 13.67 -21.08 9.00
N TYR A 437 14.24 -20.85 7.81
CA TYR A 437 13.84 -21.33 6.49
C TYR A 437 12.43 -20.85 6.05
N GLY A 438 11.35 -21.29 6.69
CA GLY A 438 9.99 -20.79 6.43
C GLY A 438 9.33 -21.26 5.12
N ARG A 439 10.07 -21.89 4.19
CA ARG A 439 9.51 -22.69 3.08
C ARG A 439 10.09 -24.11 3.09
N THR A 440 9.34 -25.04 2.51
CA THR A 440 9.66 -26.48 2.48
C THR A 440 9.21 -27.13 1.17
N LEU A 441 10.02 -28.01 0.58
CA LEU A 441 9.69 -28.79 -0.62
C LEU A 441 9.89 -30.29 -0.36
N PRO A 442 8.88 -31.17 -0.53
CA PRO A 442 9.08 -32.61 -0.43
C PRO A 442 9.85 -33.16 -1.64
N VAL A 443 10.83 -34.02 -1.38
CA VAL A 443 11.72 -34.62 -2.39
C VAL A 443 11.80 -36.12 -2.17
N THR A 444 11.75 -36.91 -3.24
CA THR A 444 12.04 -38.36 -3.18
C THR A 444 13.41 -38.60 -3.78
N ILE A 445 14.28 -39.31 -3.06
CA ILE A 445 15.63 -39.66 -3.52
C ILE A 445 15.52 -40.92 -4.39
N TYR A 446 15.62 -40.78 -5.71
CA TYR A 446 15.49 -41.93 -6.63
C TYR A 446 16.81 -42.63 -6.94
N ASP A 447 17.94 -41.92 -6.83
CA ASP A 447 19.30 -42.39 -7.11
C ASP A 447 20.28 -41.75 -6.11
N THR A 448 21.50 -42.27 -6.03
CA THR A 448 22.56 -41.74 -5.15
C THR A 448 23.03 -40.33 -5.53
N ALA A 449 22.82 -39.90 -6.77
CA ALA A 449 22.96 -38.51 -7.19
C ALA A 449 21.62 -38.01 -7.76
N GLY A 450 21.20 -36.80 -7.40
CA GLY A 450 19.92 -36.25 -7.83
C GLY A 450 19.89 -34.72 -7.82
N SER A 451 18.79 -34.14 -8.29
CA SER A 451 18.56 -32.69 -8.20
C SER A 451 17.07 -32.34 -8.21
N THR A 452 16.75 -31.14 -7.74
CA THR A 452 15.40 -30.55 -7.74
C THR A 452 15.50 -29.03 -7.97
N THR A 453 14.40 -28.39 -8.36
CA THR A 453 14.34 -26.93 -8.60
C THR A 453 13.57 -26.21 -7.50
N LEU A 454 14.19 -25.17 -6.95
CA LEU A 454 13.56 -24.16 -6.10
C LEU A 454 13.16 -22.97 -6.96
N GLU A 455 11.87 -22.88 -7.29
CA GLU A 455 11.31 -21.85 -8.17
C GLU A 455 10.74 -20.65 -7.39
N LYS A 456 10.57 -19.51 -8.08
CA LYS A 456 9.96 -18.28 -7.53
C LYS A 456 10.69 -17.79 -6.27
N LEU A 457 12.02 -17.86 -6.32
CA LEU A 457 12.91 -17.28 -5.32
C LEU A 457 13.19 -15.82 -5.67
N ILE A 458 13.08 -14.92 -4.68
CA ILE A 458 13.24 -13.48 -4.89
C ILE A 458 14.71 -13.17 -5.24
N PRO A 459 14.99 -12.57 -6.41
CA PRO A 459 16.32 -12.16 -6.86
C PRO A 459 17.02 -11.18 -5.90
N GLY A 460 18.36 -11.22 -5.84
CA GLY A 460 19.18 -10.29 -5.03
C GLY A 460 19.27 -10.60 -3.52
N TYR A 461 18.78 -11.75 -3.04
CA TYR A 461 18.83 -12.14 -1.63
C TYR A 461 19.62 -13.44 -1.41
N THR A 462 20.27 -13.56 -0.25
CA THR A 462 20.83 -14.84 0.23
C THR A 462 19.70 -15.77 0.70
N TYR A 463 19.82 -17.05 0.36
CA TYR A 463 18.93 -18.13 0.82
C TYR A 463 19.74 -19.21 1.53
N HIS A 464 19.30 -19.54 2.74
CA HIS A 464 19.68 -20.70 3.54
C HIS A 464 18.85 -21.91 3.13
N TYR A 465 19.42 -23.11 3.13
CA TYR A 465 18.72 -24.34 2.77
C TYR A 465 19.38 -25.59 3.36
N ARG A 466 18.57 -26.62 3.62
CA ARG A 466 18.99 -27.92 4.15
C ARG A 466 17.98 -29.03 3.81
N PHE A 467 18.43 -30.27 3.73
CA PHE A 467 17.48 -31.40 3.80
C PHE A 467 17.11 -31.71 5.25
N ARG A 468 15.90 -32.25 5.44
CA ARG A 468 15.29 -32.71 6.69
C ARG A 468 14.54 -34.02 6.44
N GLY A 469 14.93 -35.06 7.15
CA GLY A 469 14.23 -36.34 7.22
C GLY A 469 13.20 -36.35 8.36
N THR A 470 12.77 -37.54 8.77
CA THR A 470 11.84 -37.72 9.89
C THR A 470 12.44 -37.35 11.26
N SER A 471 13.77 -37.48 11.44
CA SER A 471 14.46 -37.08 12.68
C SER A 471 15.90 -36.55 12.49
N GLN A 472 16.28 -36.17 11.27
CA GLN A 472 17.64 -35.75 10.89
C GLN A 472 17.60 -34.52 9.97
N THR A 473 18.68 -33.75 9.88
CA THR A 473 18.88 -32.71 8.86
C THR A 473 20.30 -32.75 8.30
N THR A 474 20.54 -32.14 7.14
CA THR A 474 21.92 -31.76 6.73
C THR A 474 22.42 -30.60 7.61
N ALA A 475 23.67 -30.20 7.40
CA ALA A 475 24.12 -28.85 7.75
C ALA A 475 23.31 -27.79 6.96
N ASP A 476 23.36 -26.54 7.42
CA ASP A 476 22.89 -25.39 6.63
C ASP A 476 23.88 -25.11 5.49
N ALA A 477 23.34 -24.81 4.32
CA ALA A 477 24.06 -24.33 3.15
C ALA A 477 23.39 -23.05 2.65
N GLN A 478 24.13 -22.20 1.93
CA GLN A 478 23.58 -20.94 1.42
C GLN A 478 23.99 -20.65 -0.03
N PHE A 479 23.15 -19.88 -0.73
CA PHE A 479 23.47 -19.27 -2.02
C PHE A 479 22.93 -17.84 -2.08
N LEU A 480 23.62 -16.95 -2.79
CA LEU A 480 23.11 -15.64 -3.16
C LEU A 480 22.35 -15.78 -4.48
N MET A 481 21.10 -15.31 -4.53
CA MET A 481 20.42 -15.15 -5.82
C MET A 481 20.95 -13.91 -6.55
N PRO A 482 21.34 -14.01 -7.83
CA PRO A 482 21.53 -12.84 -8.68
C PRO A 482 20.24 -12.00 -8.75
N GLY A 483 20.36 -10.74 -9.17
CA GLY A 483 19.23 -9.80 -9.31
C GLY A 483 18.29 -10.16 -10.47
N ALA A 484 17.30 -9.31 -10.76
CA ALA A 484 16.42 -9.45 -11.93
C ALA A 484 16.00 -8.12 -12.55
N VAL A 485 15.56 -8.23 -13.80
CA VAL A 485 14.68 -7.26 -14.46
C VAL A 485 13.27 -7.50 -13.90
N ASP A 486 12.68 -6.46 -13.28
CA ASP A 486 11.36 -6.49 -12.65
C ASP A 486 10.23 -6.10 -13.62
N ARG A 487 10.57 -5.43 -14.74
CA ARG A 487 9.67 -5.18 -15.89
C ARG A 487 10.44 -5.05 -17.20
N LEU A 488 9.95 -5.65 -18.28
CA LEU A 488 10.34 -5.35 -19.66
C LEU A 488 9.17 -4.75 -20.46
N GLY A 489 9.18 -3.42 -20.60
CA GLY A 489 8.28 -2.69 -21.50
C GLY A 489 8.88 -2.49 -22.89
N TYR A 490 8.02 -2.25 -23.88
CA TYR A 490 8.42 -1.73 -25.17
C TYR A 490 7.43 -0.70 -25.69
N TYR A 491 7.91 0.25 -26.51
CA TYR A 491 7.05 1.15 -27.27
C TYR A 491 7.51 1.30 -28.70
N ILE A 492 6.53 1.59 -29.55
CA ILE A 492 6.67 1.69 -31.00
C ILE A 492 6.74 3.17 -31.34
N THR A 493 7.95 3.66 -31.65
CA THR A 493 8.22 5.11 -31.72
C THR A 493 7.84 5.74 -33.06
N ASN A 494 7.94 4.99 -34.15
CA ASN A 494 7.50 5.45 -35.46
C ASN A 494 7.27 4.28 -36.43
N SER A 495 6.42 4.52 -37.43
CA SER A 495 6.20 3.65 -38.57
C SER A 495 6.18 4.50 -39.84
N THR A 496 7.08 4.22 -40.77
CA THR A 496 7.14 4.86 -42.09
C THR A 496 7.20 3.77 -43.16
N ASP A 497 6.26 3.79 -44.10
CA ASP A 497 6.15 2.94 -45.29
C ASP A 497 6.76 1.53 -45.15
N ASN A 498 6.10 0.75 -44.30
CA ASN A 498 6.28 -0.67 -43.97
C ASN A 498 7.30 -1.05 -42.88
N SER A 499 8.18 -0.17 -42.39
CA SER A 499 9.07 -0.51 -41.25
C SER A 499 8.58 0.03 -39.90
N LEU A 500 9.00 -0.62 -38.81
CA LEU A 500 8.62 -0.31 -37.43
C LEU A 500 9.86 -0.26 -36.53
N ALA A 501 10.01 0.83 -35.78
CA ALA A 501 11.08 1.02 -34.79
C ALA A 501 10.62 0.63 -33.38
N VAL A 502 11.42 -0.20 -32.71
CA VAL A 502 11.16 -0.72 -31.35
C VAL A 502 12.12 -0.05 -30.37
N LYS A 503 11.59 0.55 -29.29
CA LYS A 503 12.39 0.90 -28.12
C LYS A 503 11.96 0.07 -26.93
N LEU A 504 12.92 -0.59 -26.29
CA LEU A 504 12.72 -1.29 -25.02
C LEU A 504 12.95 -0.32 -23.85
N THR A 505 12.34 -0.65 -22.72
CA THR A 505 12.55 0.00 -21.42
C THR A 505 12.46 -1.06 -20.35
N TRP A 506 13.35 -1.01 -19.36
CA TRP A 506 13.35 -1.98 -18.28
C TRP A 506 13.50 -1.33 -16.91
N GLU A 507 12.85 -1.91 -15.91
CA GLU A 507 13.09 -1.63 -14.49
C GLU A 507 13.86 -2.85 -13.95
N SER A 508 15.00 -2.66 -13.28
CA SER A 508 15.89 -3.75 -12.88
C SER A 508 16.77 -3.37 -11.69
N ASN A 509 17.29 -4.36 -10.97
CA ASN A 509 18.10 -4.15 -9.76
C ASN A 509 19.60 -4.52 -9.93
N TRP A 510 20.12 -4.50 -11.15
CA TRP A 510 21.57 -4.57 -11.44
C TRP A 510 22.07 -3.33 -12.19
N ASP A 511 23.39 -3.15 -12.20
CA ASP A 511 24.06 -2.02 -12.83
C ASP A 511 24.28 -2.18 -14.35
N GLN A 512 24.36 -3.41 -14.91
CA GLN A 512 24.78 -3.66 -16.31
C GLN A 512 24.12 -4.88 -16.98
N PHE A 513 23.75 -4.74 -18.26
CA PHE A 513 23.03 -5.72 -19.08
C PHE A 513 23.53 -5.79 -20.53
N ASP A 514 23.18 -6.88 -21.21
CA ASP A 514 23.35 -7.14 -22.63
C ASP A 514 21.99 -7.44 -23.29
N VAL A 515 21.78 -6.91 -24.50
CA VAL A 515 20.52 -7.05 -25.24
C VAL A 515 20.71 -7.89 -26.51
N TYR A 516 19.88 -8.93 -26.66
CA TYR A 516 19.92 -9.90 -27.77
C TYR A 516 18.62 -9.87 -28.59
N PHE A 517 18.73 -10.16 -29.90
CA PHE A 517 17.65 -10.10 -30.88
C PHE A 517 17.60 -11.35 -31.77
N CYS A 518 16.40 -11.77 -32.17
CA CYS A 518 16.20 -12.80 -33.18
C CYS A 518 14.84 -12.70 -33.91
N GLN A 519 14.81 -13.01 -35.22
CA GLN A 519 13.59 -13.00 -36.04
C GLN A 519 13.05 -14.40 -36.42
N SER A 520 13.92 -15.41 -36.55
CA SER A 520 13.55 -16.76 -36.97
C SER A 520 14.52 -17.80 -36.42
N ASN A 521 14.04 -19.04 -36.20
CA ASN A 521 14.80 -20.13 -35.55
C ASN A 521 15.41 -19.76 -34.18
N CYS A 522 14.76 -18.85 -33.45
CA CYS A 522 15.22 -18.34 -32.17
C CYS A 522 15.29 -19.46 -31.14
N GLY A 523 16.51 -19.92 -30.86
CA GLY A 523 16.79 -21.02 -29.96
C GLY A 523 16.31 -20.68 -28.56
N VAL A 524 15.20 -21.31 -28.16
CA VAL A 524 14.64 -21.15 -26.81
C VAL A 524 15.66 -21.51 -25.73
N ASN A 525 16.60 -22.41 -26.06
CA ASN A 525 17.61 -22.97 -25.17
C ASN A 525 19.07 -22.56 -25.53
N SER A 526 19.32 -21.58 -26.42
CA SER A 526 20.69 -21.13 -26.73
C SER A 526 20.75 -19.78 -27.45
N LEU A 527 21.64 -18.88 -26.98
CA LEU A 527 21.91 -17.58 -27.60
C LEU A 527 22.73 -17.66 -28.91
N SER A 528 23.23 -18.85 -29.30
CA SER A 528 23.98 -19.05 -30.56
C SER A 528 23.20 -18.78 -31.85
N SER A 529 21.87 -18.61 -31.74
CA SER A 529 20.95 -18.22 -32.82
C SER A 529 20.44 -16.76 -32.70
N TRP A 530 20.96 -16.01 -31.72
CA TRP A 530 20.58 -14.64 -31.41
C TRP A 530 21.75 -13.69 -31.70
N THR A 531 21.45 -12.48 -32.12
CA THR A 531 22.47 -11.44 -32.32
C THR A 531 22.50 -10.51 -31.10
N LYS A 532 23.64 -10.38 -30.43
CA LYS A 532 23.87 -9.34 -29.41
C LYS A 532 23.88 -7.97 -30.11
N VAL A 533 23.15 -6.99 -29.58
CA VAL A 533 22.87 -5.70 -30.24
C VAL A 533 23.44 -4.51 -29.46
N GLU A 534 23.35 -4.54 -28.13
CA GLU A 534 23.79 -3.45 -27.25
C GLU A 534 24.25 -4.02 -25.90
N SER A 535 25.17 -3.32 -25.22
CA SER A 535 25.52 -3.50 -23.82
C SER A 535 25.19 -2.19 -23.10
N ALA A 536 24.36 -2.23 -22.07
CA ALA A 536 23.76 -1.06 -21.43
C ALA A 536 23.97 -1.07 -19.91
N LEU A 537 23.97 0.11 -19.30
CA LEU A 537 23.86 0.26 -17.85
C LEU A 537 22.39 0.33 -17.43
N ALA A 538 22.13 0.42 -16.12
CA ALA A 538 20.79 0.57 -15.57
C ALA A 538 19.97 1.72 -16.22
N ASP A 539 18.64 1.55 -16.18
CA ASP A 539 17.55 2.43 -16.63
C ASP A 539 17.20 2.50 -18.14
N TYR A 540 18.13 2.62 -19.11
CA TYR A 540 17.75 2.81 -20.53
C TYR A 540 18.73 2.29 -21.60
N GLY A 541 18.18 1.84 -22.75
CA GLY A 541 18.90 1.54 -23.99
C GLY A 541 18.15 1.95 -25.28
N TRP A 542 18.77 1.76 -26.45
CA TRP A 542 18.20 2.15 -27.75
C TRP A 542 18.59 1.17 -28.88
N LEU A 543 17.61 0.37 -29.31
CA LEU A 543 17.79 -0.60 -30.39
C LEU A 543 17.67 0.04 -31.78
N GLY A 544 18.82 0.45 -32.32
CA GLY A 544 18.95 0.90 -33.69
C GLY A 544 18.77 -0.20 -34.75
N SER A 545 18.28 0.24 -35.92
CA SER A 545 18.34 -0.38 -37.26
C SER A 545 17.61 -1.70 -37.58
N ASN A 546 17.34 -2.62 -36.65
CA ASN A 546 16.63 -3.88 -36.97
C ASN A 546 15.11 -3.67 -37.17
N SER A 547 14.74 -3.22 -38.38
CA SER A 547 13.39 -2.86 -38.79
C SER A 547 12.44 -4.05 -38.86
N LEU A 548 11.34 -4.01 -38.11
CA LEU A 548 10.25 -4.99 -38.22
C LEU A 548 9.27 -4.59 -39.33
N PHE A 549 9.22 -5.35 -40.43
CA PHE A 549 8.27 -5.04 -41.50
C PHE A 549 6.83 -5.41 -41.15
N LYS A 550 5.86 -4.86 -41.89
CA LYS A 550 4.43 -5.13 -41.68
C LYS A 550 4.13 -6.64 -41.65
N ASN A 551 3.34 -7.07 -40.65
CA ASN A 551 2.99 -8.46 -40.34
C ASN A 551 4.18 -9.36 -39.89
N GLN A 552 5.41 -8.84 -39.76
CA GLN A 552 6.51 -9.58 -39.13
C GLN A 552 6.43 -9.52 -37.60
N SER A 553 7.17 -10.42 -36.95
CA SER A 553 7.45 -10.38 -35.51
C SER A 553 8.90 -10.75 -35.22
N ALA A 554 9.44 -10.30 -34.10
CA ALA A 554 10.76 -10.68 -33.62
C ALA A 554 10.79 -10.75 -32.08
N TYR A 555 11.73 -11.52 -31.55
CA TYR A 555 11.98 -11.60 -30.11
C TYR A 555 13.20 -10.75 -29.73
N TYR A 556 13.10 -10.10 -28.57
CA TYR A 556 14.21 -9.46 -27.88
C TYR A 556 14.34 -10.05 -26.47
N GLN A 557 15.57 -10.20 -25.97
CA GLN A 557 15.86 -10.72 -24.62
C GLN A 557 16.99 -9.90 -23.98
N ILE A 558 16.84 -9.54 -22.71
CA ILE A 558 17.83 -8.74 -21.95
C ILE A 558 18.44 -9.60 -20.86
N VAL A 559 19.77 -9.75 -20.85
CA VAL A 559 20.54 -10.66 -19.99
C VAL A 559 21.56 -9.85 -19.16
N PRO A 560 21.82 -10.16 -17.88
CA PRO A 560 22.92 -9.56 -17.12
C PRO A 560 24.30 -9.81 -17.76
N ALA A 561 25.16 -8.79 -17.79
CA ALA A 561 26.39 -8.78 -18.59
C ALA A 561 27.58 -9.58 -17.99
N ASP A 562 27.44 -10.10 -16.77
CA ASP A 562 28.42 -10.93 -16.07
C ASP A 562 28.18 -12.45 -16.22
N ILE A 563 27.07 -12.84 -16.86
CA ILE A 563 26.76 -14.23 -17.19
C ILE A 563 27.56 -14.64 -18.43
N ALA A 564 28.59 -15.47 -18.24
CA ALA A 564 29.50 -15.88 -19.31
C ALA A 564 28.79 -16.50 -20.53
N ASP A 565 29.20 -16.08 -21.73
CA ASP A 565 28.61 -16.32 -23.08
C ASP A 565 28.27 -17.78 -23.47
N GLY A 566 28.57 -18.77 -22.64
CA GLY A 566 28.30 -20.20 -22.90
C GLY A 566 27.07 -20.79 -22.21
N PHE A 567 26.48 -20.13 -21.19
CA PHE A 567 25.41 -20.73 -20.37
C PHE A 567 24.00 -20.29 -20.77
N LEU A 568 23.04 -21.21 -20.59
CA LEU A 568 21.89 -21.27 -21.49
C LEU A 568 20.62 -20.57 -20.96
N SER A 569 20.29 -19.45 -21.60
CA SER A 569 18.94 -19.14 -22.13
C SER A 569 17.80 -18.77 -21.16
N GLY A 570 17.86 -19.19 -19.90
CA GLY A 570 16.84 -18.87 -18.88
C GLY A 570 17.09 -17.55 -18.13
N ALA A 571 18.29 -16.98 -18.26
CA ALA A 571 18.58 -15.66 -17.74
C ALA A 571 17.98 -14.58 -18.64
N GLY A 572 17.27 -13.62 -18.03
CA GLY A 572 16.71 -12.47 -18.73
C GLY A 572 15.22 -12.53 -19.05
N GLU A 573 14.60 -11.37 -19.15
CA GLU A 573 13.21 -11.23 -19.61
C GLU A 573 13.16 -11.14 -21.15
N ARG A 574 12.13 -11.72 -21.77
CA ARG A 574 11.98 -11.82 -23.23
C ARG A 574 10.62 -11.28 -23.67
N VAL A 575 10.62 -10.44 -24.70
CA VAL A 575 9.39 -9.89 -25.30
C VAL A 575 9.28 -10.24 -26.78
N LEU A 576 8.07 -10.58 -27.22
CA LEU A 576 7.69 -10.72 -28.63
C LEU A 576 7.10 -9.41 -29.11
N VAL A 577 7.68 -8.83 -30.15
CA VAL A 577 7.15 -7.62 -30.80
C VAL A 577 6.63 -7.98 -32.19
N THR A 578 5.34 -7.71 -32.41
CA THR A 578 4.62 -7.94 -33.68
C THR A 578 4.21 -6.61 -34.30
N ASN A 579 4.17 -6.54 -35.64
CA ASN A 579 3.69 -5.37 -36.40
C ASN A 579 2.29 -5.62 -37.00
N PRO A 580 1.18 -5.35 -36.28
CA PRO A 580 -0.19 -5.73 -36.70
C PRO A 580 -0.88 -4.72 -37.64
N GLY A 581 -0.48 -3.45 -37.63
CA GLY A 581 -0.92 -2.45 -38.61
C GLY A 581 -2.34 -1.84 -38.50
N ASN A 582 -3.06 -1.93 -37.38
CA ASN A 582 -4.28 -1.15 -37.02
C ASN A 582 -4.65 -1.29 -35.50
N LEU A 583 -5.62 -0.53 -34.93
CA LEU A 583 -5.79 -0.26 -33.46
C LEU A 583 -7.25 -0.28 -32.87
N ILE A 584 -7.49 -0.84 -31.65
CA ILE A 584 -8.74 -0.79 -30.79
C ILE A 584 -8.40 -0.97 -29.25
N THR A 585 -9.30 -0.66 -28.28
CA THR A 585 -9.13 -0.66 -26.77
C THR A 585 -10.30 -1.28 -25.91
N VAL A 586 -10.16 -1.48 -24.56
CA VAL A 586 -11.04 -2.32 -23.63
C VAL A 586 -11.24 -1.76 -22.17
N VAL A 587 -12.26 -2.18 -21.36
CA VAL A 587 -12.74 -1.53 -20.06
C VAL A 587 -13.35 -2.49 -18.96
N PRO A 588 -13.42 -2.12 -17.62
CA PRO A 588 -14.08 -2.86 -16.50
C PRO A 588 -15.29 -2.15 -15.75
N SER A 589 -15.60 -2.46 -14.46
CA SER A 589 -16.76 -1.99 -13.61
C SER A 589 -16.44 -1.90 -12.06
N ARG A 590 -17.27 -1.71 -10.98
CA ARG A 590 -18.74 -1.80 -10.62
C ARG A 590 -19.05 -1.20 -9.19
N ARG A 591 -20.28 -0.76 -8.80
CA ARG A 591 -20.72 -0.47 -7.37
C ARG A 591 -22.26 -0.23 -7.14
N GLU A 592 -22.73 -0.10 -5.86
CA GLU A 592 -24.07 0.42 -5.40
C GLU A 592 -23.95 1.90 -4.91
N PRO A 593 -24.97 2.79 -5.08
CA PRO A 593 -24.77 4.25 -4.99
C PRO A 593 -25.23 4.97 -3.71
N THR A 594 -24.47 6.00 -3.34
CA THR A 594 -24.83 7.06 -2.37
C THR A 594 -26.10 7.83 -2.79
N ARG A 595 -26.94 8.25 -1.84
CA ARG A 595 -28.20 8.98 -2.11
C ARG A 595 -28.16 10.43 -1.61
N ILE A 596 -28.81 11.33 -2.35
CA ILE A 596 -28.87 12.78 -2.06
C ILE A 596 -30.27 13.14 -1.54
N ILE A 597 -30.36 13.77 -0.36
CA ILE A 597 -31.64 14.22 0.20
C ILE A 597 -31.99 15.60 -0.34
N ASN A 598 -32.97 15.62 -1.27
CA ASN A 598 -33.43 16.84 -1.94
C ASN A 598 -34.59 17.56 -1.22
N ASP A 599 -35.35 16.87 -0.36
CA ASP A 599 -36.39 17.53 0.45
C ASP A 599 -35.75 18.44 1.50
N LYS A 600 -36.02 19.75 1.39
CA LYS A 600 -35.45 20.78 2.27
C LYS A 600 -35.94 20.69 3.72
N LYS A 601 -37.18 20.26 3.98
CA LYS A 601 -37.73 20.13 5.35
C LYS A 601 -37.08 18.95 6.07
N ILE A 602 -36.88 17.84 5.37
CA ILE A 602 -36.25 16.63 5.88
C ILE A 602 -34.75 16.88 6.08
N PHE A 603 -34.08 17.47 5.09
CA PHE A 603 -32.68 17.87 5.22
C PHE A 603 -32.45 18.80 6.42
N GLU A 604 -33.19 19.91 6.54
CA GLU A 604 -33.00 20.83 7.67
C GLU A 604 -33.34 20.21 9.04
N LYS A 605 -34.28 19.26 9.11
CA LYS A 605 -34.64 18.53 10.34
C LYS A 605 -33.58 17.52 10.78
N TYR A 606 -32.88 16.89 9.83
CA TYR A 606 -32.04 15.72 10.07
C TYR A 606 -30.55 15.87 9.70
N LYS A 607 -30.14 16.98 9.09
CA LYS A 607 -28.73 17.23 8.72
C LYS A 607 -27.80 17.14 9.92
N GLY A 608 -26.66 16.48 9.70
CA GLY A 608 -25.62 16.27 10.70
C GLY A 608 -26.01 15.36 11.86
N LYS A 609 -27.12 14.62 11.77
CA LYS A 609 -27.53 13.63 12.76
C LYS A 609 -27.27 12.22 12.23
N ILE A 610 -27.02 11.29 13.15
CA ILE A 610 -27.10 9.86 12.86
C ILE A 610 -28.58 9.45 12.93
N LEU A 611 -29.03 8.75 11.89
CA LEU A 611 -30.40 8.25 11.75
C LEU A 611 -30.38 6.73 11.91
N LEU A 612 -31.20 6.21 12.82
CA LEU A 612 -31.34 4.78 13.06
C LEU A 612 -32.68 4.31 12.50
N ARG A 613 -32.67 3.32 11.60
CA ARG A 613 -33.90 2.75 11.02
C ARG A 613 -34.53 1.74 11.98
N SER A 614 -35.08 2.27 13.07
CA SER A 614 -35.47 1.55 14.28
C SER A 614 -36.66 0.59 14.13
N GLU A 615 -37.41 0.65 13.03
CA GLU A 615 -38.60 -0.19 12.80
C GLU A 615 -38.36 -1.39 11.86
N THR A 616 -37.16 -1.58 11.29
CA THR A 616 -36.89 -2.69 10.35
C THR A 616 -35.67 -3.52 10.71
N ASP A 617 -34.51 -2.89 10.86
CA ASP A 617 -33.21 -3.57 10.86
C ASP A 617 -32.13 -2.84 11.68
N GLY A 618 -32.48 -1.73 12.33
CA GLY A 618 -31.53 -0.95 13.15
C GLY A 618 -30.44 -0.23 12.35
N ALA A 619 -30.48 -0.30 11.02
CA ALA A 619 -29.47 0.25 10.13
C ALA A 619 -29.18 1.72 10.43
N ALA A 620 -27.89 2.04 10.64
CA ALA A 620 -27.41 3.37 10.93
C ALA A 620 -27.02 4.12 9.64
N PHE A 621 -27.37 5.40 9.58
CA PHE A 621 -27.07 6.30 8.46
C PHE A 621 -26.61 7.65 8.99
N TYR A 622 -25.78 8.35 8.23
CA TYR A 622 -25.39 9.74 8.50
C TYR A 622 -25.88 10.63 7.37
N LEU A 623 -26.59 11.71 7.70
CA LEU A 623 -27.00 12.72 6.73
C LEU A 623 -26.03 13.90 6.75
N ASN A 624 -25.07 13.90 5.84
CA ASN A 624 -24.00 14.89 5.80
C ASN A 624 -24.55 16.33 5.64
N PRO A 625 -24.21 17.28 6.53
CA PRO A 625 -24.77 18.63 6.51
C PRO A 625 -24.15 19.55 5.45
N ARG A 626 -23.05 19.15 4.79
CA ARG A 626 -22.45 19.85 3.64
C ARG A 626 -23.01 19.31 2.32
N THR A 627 -23.00 17.99 2.11
CA THR A 627 -23.31 17.37 0.80
C THR A 627 -24.76 16.91 0.63
N ARG A 628 -25.56 16.87 1.71
CA ARG A 628 -26.89 16.23 1.77
C ARG A 628 -26.90 14.72 1.49
N TYR A 629 -25.73 14.08 1.48
CA TYR A 629 -25.65 12.64 1.28
C TYR A 629 -26.17 11.89 2.50
N LEU A 630 -27.12 10.99 2.29
CA LEU A 630 -27.53 10.00 3.28
C LEU A 630 -26.67 8.74 3.06
N THR A 631 -25.56 8.66 3.78
CA THR A 631 -24.64 7.52 3.69
C THR A 631 -25.05 6.44 4.69
N TYR A 632 -25.22 5.21 4.21
CA TYR A 632 -25.36 4.03 5.07
C TYR A 632 -24.03 3.77 5.78
N LEU A 633 -24.05 3.70 7.12
CA LEU A 633 -22.84 3.56 7.93
C LEU A 633 -22.42 2.11 8.14
N GLY A 634 -23.29 1.13 7.87
CA GLY A 634 -22.96 -0.28 8.07
C GLY A 634 -22.71 -0.63 9.54
N ARG A 635 -21.64 -1.38 9.81
CA ARG A 635 -21.15 -1.72 11.16
C ARG A 635 -20.33 -0.56 11.75
N PRO A 636 -20.12 -0.47 13.08
CA PRO A 636 -19.39 0.65 13.68
C PRO A 636 -17.96 0.88 13.14
N ALA A 637 -17.27 -0.17 12.66
CA ALA A 637 -15.97 -0.04 12.00
C ALA A 637 -16.06 0.55 10.57
N GLU A 638 -17.10 0.18 9.81
CA GLU A 638 -17.42 0.79 8.51
C GLU A 638 -17.84 2.25 8.73
N GLY A 639 -18.66 2.52 9.75
CA GLY A 639 -19.08 3.84 10.18
C GLY A 639 -17.91 4.74 10.62
N TYR A 640 -16.88 4.19 11.26
CA TYR A 640 -15.65 4.90 11.62
C TYR A 640 -14.86 5.33 10.38
N VAL A 641 -14.71 4.45 9.39
CA VAL A 641 -14.11 4.81 8.09
C VAL A 641 -14.94 5.89 7.39
N ILE A 642 -16.27 5.73 7.34
CA ILE A 642 -17.18 6.66 6.66
C ILE A 642 -17.25 8.02 7.36
N PHE A 643 -17.16 8.07 8.70
CA PHE A 643 -16.99 9.32 9.44
C PHE A 643 -15.65 9.99 9.11
N ARG A 644 -14.57 9.22 8.94
CA ARG A 644 -13.26 9.76 8.55
C ARG A 644 -13.24 10.27 7.10
N GLU A 645 -13.84 9.54 6.16
CA GLU A 645 -14.04 9.96 4.76
C GLU A 645 -14.90 11.22 4.64
N GLN A 646 -15.72 11.52 5.64
CA GLN A 646 -16.61 12.69 5.69
C GLN A 646 -16.19 13.72 6.75
N ALA A 647 -14.98 13.58 7.30
CA ALA A 647 -14.41 14.52 8.25
C ALA A 647 -13.87 15.77 7.54
N VAL A 648 -14.01 16.93 8.19
CA VAL A 648 -13.45 18.20 7.71
C VAL A 648 -12.25 18.58 8.57
N GLY A 649 -11.14 18.99 7.95
CA GLY A 649 -9.96 19.46 8.68
C GLY A 649 -10.30 20.63 9.60
N ALA A 650 -9.80 20.56 10.85
CA ALA A 650 -9.90 21.62 11.84
C ALA A 650 -8.55 21.79 12.55
N THR A 651 -8.14 23.05 12.72
CA THR A 651 -6.96 23.41 13.51
C THR A 651 -7.26 23.24 15.00
N ASN A 652 -6.22 23.05 15.82
CA ASN A 652 -6.30 23.08 17.28
C ASN A 652 -6.92 24.42 17.74
N ALA A 653 -6.57 25.52 17.06
CA ALA A 653 -7.11 26.85 17.33
C ALA A 653 -8.62 26.99 17.05
N ASP A 654 -9.20 26.30 16.05
CA ASP A 654 -10.66 26.28 15.84
C ASP A 654 -11.36 25.23 16.72
N LEU A 655 -10.72 24.09 17.00
CA LEU A 655 -11.23 23.11 17.96
C LEU A 655 -11.37 23.71 19.36
N ALA A 656 -10.41 24.50 19.84
CA ALA A 656 -10.46 25.19 21.14
C ALA A 656 -11.68 26.13 21.29
N LYS A 657 -12.21 26.64 20.17
CA LYS A 657 -13.43 27.48 20.14
C LYS A 657 -14.73 26.67 20.19
N ILE A 658 -14.66 25.33 20.26
CA ILE A 658 -15.79 24.39 20.31
C ILE A 658 -15.72 23.60 21.64
N PRO A 659 -16.75 23.66 22.51
CA PRO A 659 -16.68 23.10 23.85
C PRO A 659 -16.66 21.57 23.84
N VAL A 660 -15.95 20.96 24.79
CA VAL A 660 -15.74 19.49 24.84
C VAL A 660 -16.92 18.75 25.47
N GLY A 661 -17.21 17.56 24.93
CA GLY A 661 -18.23 16.62 25.40
C GLY A 661 -17.72 15.68 26.49
N LEU A 662 -17.69 16.16 27.74
CA LEU A 662 -17.21 15.37 28.88
C LEU A 662 -18.05 14.12 29.16
N GLY A 663 -17.39 13.07 29.68
CA GLY A 663 -18.04 11.80 30.04
C GLY A 663 -18.60 11.05 28.82
N PHE A 664 -17.87 11.06 27.71
CA PHE A 664 -18.15 10.27 26.50
C PHE A 664 -17.02 9.29 26.18
N SER A 665 -15.79 9.81 26.13
CA SER A 665 -14.57 9.01 26.02
C SER A 665 -14.43 8.06 27.21
N THR A 666 -13.83 6.90 26.97
CA THR A 666 -13.58 5.86 27.98
C THR A 666 -12.18 5.29 27.76
N GLY A 667 -11.42 5.05 28.82
CA GLY A 667 -10.07 4.50 28.74
C GLY A 667 -9.47 4.27 30.11
N VAL A 668 -8.14 4.24 30.16
CA VAL A 668 -7.39 4.56 31.38
C VAL A 668 -7.59 6.06 31.68
N ASP A 669 -7.48 6.41 32.95
CA ASP A 669 -7.63 7.73 33.56
C ASP A 669 -6.52 7.75 34.64
N SER A 670 -5.33 8.15 34.20
CA SER A 670 -4.06 7.80 34.84
C SER A 670 -3.76 8.61 36.11
N ASP A 671 -4.17 9.87 36.17
CA ASP A 671 -4.10 10.71 37.38
C ASP A 671 -5.37 10.67 38.25
N LYS A 672 -6.56 10.46 37.64
CA LYS A 672 -7.91 10.39 38.25
C LYS A 672 -8.63 11.73 38.42
N ASP A 673 -8.27 12.76 37.66
CA ASP A 673 -9.10 13.95 37.48
C ASP A 673 -10.50 13.59 36.92
N GLY A 674 -10.58 12.55 36.08
CA GLY A 674 -11.82 12.12 35.42
C GLY A 674 -11.84 12.30 33.89
N LEU A 675 -10.76 12.82 33.29
CA LEU A 675 -10.47 12.72 31.86
C LEU A 675 -9.70 11.41 31.58
N PRO A 676 -10.06 10.65 30.54
CA PRO A 676 -9.22 9.53 30.12
C PRO A 676 -7.98 10.01 29.33
N ASP A 677 -6.84 9.33 29.47
CA ASP A 677 -5.54 9.64 28.84
C ASP A 677 -5.68 9.95 27.32
N THR A 678 -6.57 9.20 26.64
CA THR A 678 -6.85 9.36 25.19
C THR A 678 -7.61 10.66 24.82
N LEU A 679 -8.37 11.23 25.76
CA LEU A 679 -9.00 12.54 25.60
C LEU A 679 -7.97 13.64 25.85
N GLU A 680 -7.12 13.47 26.85
CA GLU A 680 -6.02 14.37 27.18
C GLU A 680 -5.01 14.51 26.04
N GLU A 681 -4.56 13.40 25.46
CA GLU A 681 -3.75 13.33 24.24
C GLU A 681 -4.36 14.15 23.07
N ALA A 682 -5.69 14.27 23.02
CA ALA A 682 -6.42 15.03 22.02
C ALA A 682 -6.63 16.51 22.38
N LEU A 683 -6.50 16.87 23.65
CA LEU A 683 -6.60 18.24 24.17
C LEU A 683 -5.23 18.92 24.30
N GLY A 684 -4.17 18.15 24.49
CA GLY A 684 -2.81 18.65 24.76
C GLY A 684 -2.48 18.76 26.26
N THR A 685 -3.29 18.13 27.12
CA THR A 685 -3.05 18.03 28.57
C THR A 685 -2.10 16.88 28.90
N ASN A 686 -1.78 16.69 30.19
CA ASN A 686 -0.77 15.75 30.66
C ASN A 686 -1.37 14.66 31.56
N GLU A 687 -1.51 13.45 30.99
CA GLU A 687 -2.08 12.20 31.55
C GLU A 687 -1.56 11.74 32.93
N LEU A 688 -0.66 12.49 33.57
CA LEU A 688 -0.05 12.23 34.88
C LEU A 688 -0.21 13.42 35.85
N ARG A 689 -1.11 14.38 35.58
CA ARG A 689 -1.28 15.62 36.35
C ARG A 689 -2.73 16.15 36.26
N GLU A 690 -3.49 15.97 37.34
CA GLU A 690 -4.89 16.44 37.47
C GLU A 690 -5.09 17.92 37.10
N ASP A 691 -4.08 18.75 37.37
CA ASP A 691 -3.94 20.14 36.96
C ASP A 691 -2.68 20.23 36.08
N THR A 692 -2.83 20.48 34.77
CA THR A 692 -1.74 20.51 33.79
C THR A 692 -0.91 21.80 33.85
N ASP A 693 -1.54 22.97 33.99
CA ASP A 693 -0.84 24.27 33.84
C ASP A 693 -0.41 24.94 35.16
N GLY A 694 -1.00 24.51 36.28
CA GLY A 694 -0.64 24.88 37.65
C GLY A 694 -1.46 26.02 38.26
N ASP A 695 -2.65 26.33 37.73
CA ASP A 695 -3.49 27.43 38.23
C ASP A 695 -4.32 27.09 39.49
N GLY A 696 -4.45 25.80 39.84
CA GLY A 696 -5.17 25.31 41.01
C GLY A 696 -6.58 24.75 40.73
N TYR A 697 -7.00 24.66 39.47
CA TYR A 697 -8.19 23.91 39.03
C TYR A 697 -7.78 22.67 38.22
N THR A 698 -8.58 21.59 38.28
CA THR A 698 -8.30 20.39 37.47
C THR A 698 -8.75 20.56 36.03
N ASP A 699 -8.09 19.88 35.10
CA ASP A 699 -8.31 20.02 33.66
C ASP A 699 -9.78 19.75 33.27
N ARG A 700 -10.43 18.75 33.90
CA ARG A 700 -11.87 18.48 33.76
C ARG A 700 -12.73 19.61 34.27
N LEU A 701 -12.38 20.19 35.42
CA LEU A 701 -13.15 21.25 36.07
C LEU A 701 -13.13 22.52 35.21
N GLU A 702 -12.00 22.82 34.59
CA GLU A 702 -11.88 23.88 33.60
C GLU A 702 -12.71 23.62 32.34
N LEU A 703 -12.55 22.46 31.69
CA LEU A 703 -13.30 22.09 30.49
C LEU A 703 -14.81 22.09 30.72
N LYS A 704 -15.26 21.73 31.92
CA LYS A 704 -16.65 21.80 32.37
C LYS A 704 -17.16 23.25 32.43
N ASN A 705 -16.31 24.20 32.81
CA ASN A 705 -16.60 25.62 32.94
C ASN A 705 -16.21 26.47 31.70
N ASN A 706 -15.59 25.87 30.69
CA ASN A 706 -15.01 26.48 29.49
C ASN A 706 -13.78 27.37 29.78
N TYR A 707 -12.88 26.90 30.63
CA TYR A 707 -11.51 27.42 30.76
C TYR A 707 -10.54 26.62 29.86
N SER A 708 -9.24 26.63 30.10
CA SER A 708 -8.21 26.25 29.13
C SER A 708 -7.04 25.53 29.83
N PRO A 709 -7.03 24.18 29.89
CA PRO A 709 -6.14 23.37 30.73
C PRO A 709 -4.68 23.26 30.25
N ILE A 710 -4.16 24.37 29.73
CA ILE A 710 -2.81 24.55 29.18
C ILE A 710 -2.38 26.03 29.27
N LEU A 711 -3.21 26.93 29.82
CA LEU A 711 -2.99 28.38 29.92
C LEU A 711 -3.71 28.94 31.17
N PRO A 712 -2.98 29.26 32.26
CA PRO A 712 -3.58 29.46 33.59
C PRO A 712 -4.58 30.62 33.62
N PHE A 713 -5.73 30.38 34.26
CA PHE A 713 -6.88 31.29 34.36
C PHE A 713 -7.52 31.73 33.02
N ILE A 714 -7.13 31.19 31.86
CA ILE A 714 -7.63 31.63 30.56
C ILE A 714 -8.98 30.99 30.22
N LYS A 715 -9.99 31.84 29.97
CA LYS A 715 -11.31 31.38 29.53
C LYS A 715 -11.34 31.08 28.02
N SER A 716 -11.75 29.87 27.65
CA SER A 716 -11.88 29.44 26.25
C SER A 716 -12.86 30.33 25.46
N SER A 717 -12.42 30.84 24.31
CA SER A 717 -13.15 31.80 23.47
C SER A 717 -14.19 31.12 22.56
N ILE A 718 -15.18 30.47 23.18
CA ILE A 718 -16.20 29.64 22.51
C ILE A 718 -16.98 30.44 21.44
N ASN A 719 -16.77 30.08 20.17
CA ASN A 719 -17.36 30.75 19.03
C ASN A 719 -18.68 30.06 18.62
N ARG A 720 -19.82 30.68 18.97
CA ARG A 720 -21.16 30.13 18.71
C ARG A 720 -21.50 30.00 17.22
N ASP A 721 -20.92 30.83 16.36
CA ASP A 721 -21.15 30.77 14.92
C ASP A 721 -20.33 29.67 14.24
N LEU A 722 -19.10 29.44 14.71
CA LEU A 722 -18.33 28.23 14.37
C LEU A 722 -19.11 26.99 14.79
N VAL A 723 -19.48 26.88 16.07
CA VAL A 723 -20.26 25.74 16.62
C VAL A 723 -21.54 25.48 15.81
N ARG A 724 -22.26 26.54 15.43
CA ARG A 724 -23.47 26.44 14.57
C ARG A 724 -23.15 26.03 13.13
N ARG A 725 -22.00 26.41 12.58
CA ARG A 725 -21.52 26.06 11.23
C ARG A 725 -21.04 24.60 11.15
N VAL A 726 -20.32 24.13 12.16
CA VAL A 726 -19.82 22.73 12.24
C VAL A 726 -20.76 21.77 12.96
N GLY A 727 -21.92 22.24 13.45
CA GLY A 727 -22.91 21.41 14.12
C GLY A 727 -23.35 20.23 13.26
N GLY A 728 -23.08 19.02 13.74
CA GLY A 728 -23.33 17.76 13.06
C GLY A 728 -22.32 17.40 11.98
N GLN A 729 -21.16 18.06 11.93
CA GLN A 729 -20.01 17.61 11.15
C GLN A 729 -19.13 16.67 11.98
N ILE A 730 -18.39 15.82 11.27
CA ILE A 730 -17.17 15.19 11.79
C ILE A 730 -16.01 16.14 11.48
N LEU A 731 -15.14 16.38 12.44
CA LEU A 731 -13.92 17.18 12.30
C LEU A 731 -12.70 16.28 12.48
N LEU A 732 -11.61 16.60 11.78
CA LEU A 732 -10.31 15.94 11.90
C LEU A 732 -9.27 16.93 12.40
N GLN A 733 -8.61 16.62 13.52
CA GLN A 733 -7.60 17.47 14.16
C GLN A 733 -6.31 17.46 13.34
N ALA A 734 -6.20 18.43 12.43
CA ALA A 734 -5.19 18.49 11.38
C ALA A 734 -3.77 18.82 11.91
N GLU A 735 -3.70 19.43 13.09
CA GLU A 735 -2.47 19.84 13.79
C GLU A 735 -2.14 18.91 14.97
N GLY A 736 -2.77 17.74 15.03
CA GLY A 736 -2.57 16.73 16.08
C GLY A 736 -2.17 15.36 15.51
N ARG A 737 -2.52 14.29 16.22
CA ARG A 737 -2.32 12.89 15.78
C ARG A 737 -3.43 12.42 14.82
N GLY A 738 -4.18 13.34 14.22
CA GLY A 738 -5.32 13.04 13.35
C GLY A 738 -6.54 12.51 14.11
N GLN A 739 -6.76 13.00 15.34
CA GLN A 739 -7.92 12.69 16.16
C GLN A 739 -9.23 13.14 15.50
N MET A 740 -10.30 12.38 15.66
CA MET A 740 -11.60 12.63 15.03
C MET A 740 -12.61 13.14 16.05
N TRP A 741 -13.44 14.13 15.71
CA TRP A 741 -14.38 14.76 16.63
C TRP A 741 -15.76 14.94 15.99
N TYR A 742 -16.82 14.35 16.54
CA TYR A 742 -18.20 14.68 16.13
C TYR A 742 -18.71 15.87 16.93
N VAL A 743 -19.17 16.92 16.25
CA VAL A 743 -19.86 18.04 16.92
C VAL A 743 -21.35 17.72 16.96
N ASN A 744 -21.92 17.44 18.12
CA ASN A 744 -23.34 17.11 18.22
C ASN A 744 -24.21 18.36 17.96
N PRO A 745 -25.12 18.37 16.95
CA PRO A 745 -25.93 19.53 16.63
C PRO A 745 -27.03 19.82 17.68
N ALA A 746 -27.23 18.95 18.67
CA ALA A 746 -28.21 19.14 19.73
C ALA A 746 -27.68 19.94 20.95
N ASP A 747 -26.39 19.85 21.26
CA ASP A 747 -25.76 20.55 22.41
C ASP A 747 -24.58 21.47 22.01
N GLY A 748 -24.07 21.35 20.78
CA GLY A 748 -22.95 22.14 20.28
C GLY A 748 -21.58 21.74 20.82
N ARG A 749 -21.45 20.57 21.46
CA ARG A 749 -20.18 20.06 21.99
C ARG A 749 -19.49 19.11 21.00
N ARG A 750 -18.16 19.07 21.04
CA ARG A 750 -17.33 18.11 20.30
C ARG A 750 -17.05 16.86 21.13
N TYR A 751 -17.28 15.70 20.54
CA TYR A 751 -17.11 14.36 21.13
C TYR A 751 -16.00 13.63 20.39
N LEU A 752 -14.95 13.25 21.10
CA LEU A 752 -13.78 12.56 20.56
C LEU A 752 -14.16 11.15 20.10
N ILE A 753 -13.65 10.74 18.93
CA ILE A 753 -13.78 9.40 18.35
C ILE A 753 -12.36 8.89 18.07
N THR A 754 -11.96 7.87 18.81
CA THR A 754 -10.64 7.21 18.71
C THR A 754 -10.74 5.83 18.07
N GLU A 755 -11.86 5.14 18.27
CA GLU A 755 -12.06 3.75 17.90
C GLU A 755 -13.47 3.45 17.36
N PRO A 756 -13.69 2.32 16.66
CA PRO A 756 -15.03 1.88 16.26
C PRO A 756 -16.05 1.73 17.41
N ALA A 757 -15.61 1.51 18.65
CA ALA A 757 -16.52 1.46 19.79
C ALA A 757 -17.03 2.87 20.20
N ASP A 758 -16.27 3.94 19.97
CA ASP A 758 -16.79 5.31 20.10
C ASP A 758 -17.94 5.55 19.13
N VAL A 759 -17.83 5.07 17.89
CA VAL A 759 -18.90 5.18 16.89
C VAL A 759 -20.18 4.49 17.36
N LEU A 760 -20.08 3.32 18.00
CA LEU A 760 -21.22 2.63 18.61
C LEU A 760 -21.79 3.41 19.80
N ARG A 761 -20.94 3.91 20.73
CA ARG A 761 -21.34 4.78 21.85
C ARG A 761 -22.09 6.02 21.35
N LEU A 762 -21.63 6.60 20.25
CA LEU A 762 -22.18 7.79 19.60
C LEU A 762 -23.56 7.51 18.98
N TRP A 763 -23.74 6.36 18.31
CA TRP A 763 -25.05 5.93 17.79
C TRP A 763 -26.05 5.67 18.92
N GLN A 764 -25.62 5.01 20.00
CA GLN A 764 -26.47 4.72 21.16
C GLN A 764 -26.89 5.98 21.92
N ARG A 765 -26.04 7.01 21.97
CA ARG A 765 -26.27 8.24 22.76
C ARG A 765 -26.91 9.39 21.97
N PHE A 766 -26.65 9.48 20.67
CA PHE A 766 -27.08 10.60 19.82
C PHE A 766 -27.83 10.18 18.54
N GLY A 767 -28.00 8.88 18.30
CA GLY A 767 -28.75 8.36 17.15
C GLY A 767 -30.24 8.64 17.27
N VAL A 768 -30.85 9.13 16.18
CA VAL A 768 -32.27 9.49 16.13
C VAL A 768 -33.04 8.42 15.37
N GLY A 769 -34.01 7.79 16.04
CA GLY A 769 -34.92 6.83 15.42
C GLY A 769 -35.77 7.45 14.29
N VAL A 770 -35.81 6.80 13.13
CA VAL A 770 -36.62 7.20 11.98
C VAL A 770 -37.56 6.05 11.60
N THR A 771 -38.87 6.30 11.78
CA THR A 771 -39.95 5.35 11.50
C THR A 771 -40.11 5.09 9.99
N GLY A 772 -40.63 3.94 9.59
CA GLY A 772 -40.81 3.54 8.19
C GLY A 772 -41.65 4.54 7.37
N LYS A 773 -42.70 5.12 7.97
CA LYS A 773 -43.48 6.21 7.37
C LYS A 773 -42.64 7.47 7.11
N SER A 774 -41.70 7.79 8.01
CA SER A 774 -40.75 8.88 7.83
C SER A 774 -39.67 8.51 6.80
N TRP A 775 -39.21 7.25 6.80
CA TRP A 775 -38.17 6.72 5.93
C TRP A 775 -38.55 6.73 4.45
N VAL A 776 -39.83 6.55 4.12
CA VAL A 776 -40.32 6.67 2.74
C VAL A 776 -39.98 8.03 2.10
N ALA A 777 -39.91 9.10 2.89
CA ALA A 777 -39.57 10.43 2.40
C ALA A 777 -38.05 10.71 2.29
N PHE A 778 -37.21 9.69 2.52
CA PHE A 778 -35.78 9.67 2.17
C PHE A 778 -35.49 8.80 0.93
N LYS A 779 -36.54 8.37 0.20
CA LYS A 779 -36.42 7.67 -1.10
C LYS A 779 -36.29 8.66 -2.25
#